data_AF-A0A356SE53-F1
#
_entry.id   AF-A0A356SE53-F1
#
_cell.length_a   1.000
_cell.length_b   1.000
_cell.length_c   1.000
_cell.angle_alpha   90.00
_cell.angle_beta   90.00
_cell.angle_gamma   90.00
#
_symmetry.space_group_name_H-M   'P 1'
#
loop_
_entity.id
_entity.type
_entity.pdbx_description
1 polymer ?
#
loop_
_entity_poly.entity_id
_entity_poly.type
_entity_poly.pdbx_seq_one_letter_code
_entity_poly.pdbx_strand_id
1 'polypeptide(L)'
;LDGVILLPQKPNGEYGYSLCTANDEDVANFVRDEVVAPVAFASSFARNMDRLFADGEPPAIVYVTNPSDRHGNLMNEIIRASVEALIRGWRHEDETLANAGDLTWAVQPNQMVRYDTEDAEALTFAADWAATLTNRVRKMDSINLWLPRSIKRSTGKSAMPSSISRVLPGLHKGRTAVITGGSLGIGLQLGRFLAIAGARVLLSARSEEKLAEARADIVEELRNIGYPRPEGRVKILGGIDVGDPDALDRLHDHAVAELGHVDFLINNAGISGAEEMVVDMTRAAWDRTMEANLISNYSLIRKFSPAMKAGGKGSILNVSSYFGGEKYVAVAYPNRADYAVSKAGQRVLAEILSRHLGPEIQINALAPGPVDGARLRGSAEAPGLFDRRGLLVLENKRLNEIHKAILAGMSDDFGVADVLTLATNRLDAVDVDALPKPIARLILKVRDSGGLGNSSQYLMHTGIASKLMTRLVRAGLLSDEQRDQFLDAFVDAPAPFFDFAETSKQAEQIETGILNRLHLHKMPTDEQVGLSTVFHLADDIVSGETFHPSGGLKFDRSVTEGELLLPPNESEVAKLKGKRVVLIGNSMKSELTNIANGFLAQHVEKLWVLTKTEDAANSLKHAVSNPNGANIECRAIGDDIESNLDAILRDDGGYDVVVSSPFERLPLNALAASANESWDRVLSDGEFRKLVHDQLTHHFRVARTSALVPNCQIVLITPDTSLASTREEFALALFVKNSLHAFTVTLGVEGERLPTVPAINQVQLTRRAHTEEPSNDQELAEEMTRLVHAVMQCSVPAPTPSESRYLSKIFRGNAVTV
;
A
#
# COMPACT_ATOMS: atom_id res chain seq x y z
N LEU A 1 -16.60 -40.54 -3.02
CA LEU A 1 -17.88 -39.97 -3.55
C LEU A 1 -18.53 -39.24 -2.39
N ASP A 2 -18.56 -37.91 -2.41
CA ASP A 2 -19.00 -37.13 -1.25
C ASP A 2 -20.50 -36.83 -1.26
N GLY A 3 -21.10 -36.76 -2.46
CA GLY A 3 -22.54 -36.67 -2.67
C GLY A 3 -22.98 -37.18 -4.04
N VAL A 4 -24.27 -37.46 -4.19
CA VAL A 4 -24.91 -37.93 -5.43
C VAL A 4 -26.14 -37.07 -5.70
N ILE A 5 -26.24 -36.52 -6.91
CA ILE A 5 -27.43 -35.79 -7.38
C ILE A 5 -28.12 -36.65 -8.44
N LEU A 6 -29.38 -36.99 -8.20
CA LEU A 6 -30.21 -37.77 -9.12
C LEU A 6 -31.21 -36.84 -9.79
N LEU A 7 -31.11 -36.74 -11.12
CA LEU A 7 -32.02 -35.97 -11.95
C LEU A 7 -33.00 -36.92 -12.65
N PRO A 8 -34.16 -36.42 -13.10
CA PRO A 8 -35.06 -37.19 -13.95
C PRO A 8 -34.35 -37.55 -15.26
N GLN A 9 -34.69 -38.68 -15.85
CA GLN A 9 -34.04 -39.17 -17.06
C GLN A 9 -34.45 -38.36 -18.29
N LYS A 10 -35.69 -37.87 -18.31
CA LYS A 10 -36.30 -37.15 -19.42
C LYS A 10 -36.66 -35.72 -19.06
N PRO A 11 -36.60 -34.79 -20.03
CA PRO A 11 -37.10 -33.44 -19.81
C PRO A 11 -38.62 -33.44 -19.62
N ASN A 12 -39.11 -32.38 -19.01
CA ASN A 12 -40.55 -32.18 -18.86
C ASN A 12 -41.28 -32.05 -20.21
N GLY A 13 -42.44 -32.69 -20.32
CA GLY A 13 -43.27 -32.72 -21.54
C GLY A 13 -42.98 -33.87 -22.49
N GLU A 14 -41.93 -34.67 -22.27
CA GLU A 14 -41.60 -35.86 -23.08
C GLU A 14 -42.78 -36.85 -23.17
N TYR A 15 -43.50 -37.04 -22.05
CA TYR A 15 -44.66 -37.93 -21.95
C TYR A 15 -46.00 -37.17 -22.00
N GLY A 16 -45.97 -35.94 -22.51
CA GLY A 16 -47.11 -35.03 -22.54
C GLY A 16 -47.31 -34.24 -21.25
N TYR A 17 -48.13 -33.18 -21.33
CA TYR A 17 -48.44 -32.28 -20.21
C TYR A 17 -49.75 -32.62 -19.49
N SER A 18 -50.54 -33.57 -20.02
CA SER A 18 -51.81 -34.02 -19.45
C SER A 18 -51.88 -35.54 -19.43
N LEU A 19 -52.20 -36.10 -18.26
CA LEU A 19 -52.48 -37.53 -18.10
C LEU A 19 -53.67 -37.98 -18.95
N CYS A 20 -54.62 -37.08 -19.25
CA CYS A 20 -55.80 -37.41 -20.04
C CYS A 20 -55.48 -37.62 -21.52
N THR A 21 -54.30 -37.21 -21.98
CA THR A 21 -53.86 -37.33 -23.38
C THR A 21 -52.70 -38.31 -23.56
N ALA A 22 -52.15 -38.87 -22.47
CA ALA A 22 -51.10 -39.87 -22.53
C ALA A 22 -51.66 -41.22 -22.96
N ASN A 23 -50.95 -41.94 -23.83
CA ASN A 23 -51.29 -43.32 -24.18
C ASN A 23 -50.66 -44.32 -23.19
N ASP A 24 -51.05 -45.59 -23.27
CA ASP A 24 -50.55 -46.63 -22.36
C ASP A 24 -49.03 -46.82 -22.42
N GLU A 25 -48.41 -46.60 -23.58
CA GLU A 25 -46.96 -46.68 -23.77
C GLU A 25 -46.24 -45.50 -23.11
N ASP A 26 -46.80 -44.29 -23.20
CA ASP A 26 -46.27 -43.09 -22.52
C ASP A 26 -46.28 -43.28 -21.01
N VAL A 27 -47.38 -43.80 -20.46
CA VAL A 27 -47.51 -44.08 -19.02
C VAL A 27 -46.54 -45.18 -18.59
N ALA A 28 -46.44 -46.27 -19.35
CA ALA A 28 -45.51 -47.36 -19.03
C ALA A 28 -44.05 -46.90 -19.06
N ASN A 29 -43.67 -46.09 -20.06
CA ASN A 29 -42.33 -45.54 -20.18
C ASN A 29 -42.05 -44.53 -19.05
N PHE A 30 -42.96 -43.63 -18.71
CA PHE A 30 -42.81 -42.71 -17.58
C PHE A 30 -42.62 -43.45 -16.25
N VAL A 31 -43.43 -44.48 -15.97
CA VAL A 31 -43.29 -45.27 -14.75
C VAL A 31 -41.94 -45.98 -14.72
N ARG A 32 -41.53 -46.61 -15.83
CA ARG A 32 -40.24 -47.29 -15.91
C ARG A 32 -39.06 -46.33 -15.69
N ASP A 33 -39.09 -45.19 -16.38
CA ASP A 33 -37.94 -44.31 -16.51
C ASP A 33 -37.84 -43.32 -15.34
N GLU A 34 -38.96 -42.84 -14.78
CA GLU A 34 -38.96 -41.79 -13.75
C GLU A 34 -39.42 -42.25 -12.36
N VAL A 35 -40.16 -43.37 -12.25
CA VAL A 35 -40.65 -43.88 -10.96
C VAL A 35 -39.83 -45.10 -10.50
N VAL A 36 -39.61 -46.07 -11.40
CA VAL A 36 -38.90 -47.31 -11.08
C VAL A 36 -37.38 -47.11 -11.06
N ALA A 37 -36.83 -46.29 -11.96
CA ALA A 37 -35.38 -46.08 -12.03
C ALA A 37 -34.75 -45.55 -10.72
N PRO A 38 -35.35 -44.56 -10.01
CA PRO A 38 -34.87 -44.15 -8.68
C PRO A 38 -34.83 -45.29 -7.66
N VAL A 39 -35.84 -46.16 -7.64
CA VAL A 39 -35.91 -47.31 -6.74
C VAL A 39 -34.84 -48.35 -7.09
N ALA A 40 -34.64 -48.60 -8.39
CA ALA A 40 -33.60 -49.51 -8.88
C ALA A 40 -32.20 -49.00 -8.51
N PHE A 41 -31.97 -47.69 -8.64
CA PHE A 41 -30.75 -47.04 -8.17
C PHE A 41 -30.57 -47.24 -6.66
N ALA A 42 -31.56 -46.86 -5.85
CA ALA A 42 -31.50 -46.97 -4.39
C ALA A 42 -31.18 -48.41 -3.93
N SER A 43 -31.89 -49.38 -4.49
CA SER A 43 -31.69 -50.80 -4.18
C SER A 43 -30.32 -51.33 -4.61
N SER A 44 -29.83 -50.91 -5.77
CA SER A 44 -28.51 -51.31 -6.25
C SER A 44 -27.40 -50.66 -5.44
N PHE A 45 -27.57 -49.37 -5.11
CA PHE A 45 -26.64 -48.60 -4.30
C PHE A 45 -26.52 -49.22 -2.90
N ALA A 46 -27.64 -49.37 -2.19
CA ALA A 46 -27.72 -49.98 -0.86
C ALA A 46 -27.02 -51.35 -0.79
N ARG A 47 -27.29 -52.25 -1.76
CA ARG A 47 -26.66 -53.59 -1.81
C ARG A 47 -25.15 -53.57 -1.99
N ASN A 48 -24.57 -52.48 -2.50
CA ASN A 48 -23.15 -52.37 -2.75
C ASN A 48 -22.44 -51.46 -1.73
N MET A 49 -23.16 -50.88 -0.76
CA MET A 49 -22.61 -49.86 0.11
C MET A 49 -21.44 -50.34 0.96
N ASP A 50 -21.55 -51.50 1.59
CA ASP A 50 -20.46 -52.07 2.41
C ASP A 50 -19.19 -52.32 1.59
N ARG A 51 -19.35 -52.69 0.31
CA ARG A 51 -18.24 -52.88 -0.61
C ARG A 51 -17.64 -51.54 -1.08
N LEU A 52 -18.48 -50.54 -1.30
CA LEU A 52 -18.09 -49.25 -1.88
C LEU A 52 -17.52 -48.28 -0.82
N PHE A 53 -17.89 -48.45 0.45
CA PHE A 53 -17.58 -47.51 1.53
C PHE A 53 -17.16 -48.19 2.84
N ALA A 54 -16.46 -49.33 2.76
CA ALA A 54 -16.02 -50.12 3.93
C ALA A 54 -15.29 -49.32 5.02
N ASP A 55 -14.54 -48.27 4.63
CA ASP A 55 -13.73 -47.44 5.52
C ASP A 55 -14.19 -45.96 5.58
N GLY A 56 -15.44 -45.64 5.21
CA GLY A 56 -15.90 -44.23 5.17
C GLY A 56 -17.41 -44.02 5.23
N GLU A 57 -17.84 -42.78 5.47
CA GLU A 57 -19.27 -42.42 5.48
C GLU A 57 -19.86 -42.41 4.06
N PRO A 58 -21.11 -42.90 3.90
CA PRO A 58 -21.78 -42.92 2.62
C PRO A 58 -22.11 -41.50 2.11
N PRO A 59 -22.25 -41.30 0.78
CA PRO A 59 -22.55 -39.99 0.22
C PRO A 59 -23.95 -39.52 0.60
N ALA A 60 -24.12 -38.21 0.73
CA ALA A 60 -25.45 -37.60 0.78
C ALA A 60 -26.12 -37.70 -0.59
N ILE A 61 -27.38 -38.13 -0.64
CA ILE A 61 -28.13 -38.32 -1.89
C ILE A 61 -29.23 -37.27 -2.00
N VAL A 62 -29.30 -36.60 -3.14
CA VAL A 62 -30.30 -35.57 -3.42
C VAL A 62 -31.00 -35.88 -4.73
N TYR A 63 -32.29 -36.18 -4.66
CA TYR A 63 -33.17 -36.30 -5.82
C TYR A 63 -33.68 -34.91 -6.20
N VAL A 64 -33.68 -34.58 -7.49
CA VAL A 64 -34.14 -33.28 -7.97
C VAL A 64 -35.18 -33.50 -9.05
N THR A 65 -36.32 -32.81 -8.99
CA THR A 65 -37.32 -32.89 -10.06
C THR A 65 -36.92 -32.04 -11.28
N ASN A 66 -37.63 -32.17 -12.40
CA ASN A 66 -37.35 -31.41 -13.61
C ASN A 66 -37.56 -29.90 -13.40
N PRO A 67 -36.92 -29.03 -14.21
CA PRO A 67 -37.29 -27.61 -14.28
C PRO A 67 -38.77 -27.44 -14.64
N SER A 68 -39.32 -26.24 -14.41
CA SER A 68 -40.70 -25.92 -14.82
C SER A 68 -41.02 -26.41 -16.24
N ASP A 69 -42.19 -27.02 -16.40
CA ASP A 69 -42.77 -27.35 -17.70
C ASP A 69 -43.63 -26.23 -18.31
N ARG A 70 -43.93 -25.16 -17.55
CA ARG A 70 -44.86 -24.07 -17.89
C ARG A 70 -46.30 -24.48 -18.21
N HIS A 71 -46.67 -25.74 -17.96
CA HIS A 71 -47.98 -26.31 -18.30
C HIS A 71 -48.65 -27.00 -17.10
N GLY A 72 -48.07 -26.85 -15.91
CA GLY A 72 -48.58 -27.43 -14.66
C GLY A 72 -47.80 -28.68 -14.33
N ASN A 73 -46.95 -28.58 -13.29
CA ASN A 73 -46.00 -29.57 -12.80
C ASN A 73 -46.60 -30.92 -12.29
N LEU A 74 -47.72 -31.39 -12.82
CA LEU A 74 -48.42 -32.59 -12.36
C LEU A 74 -47.55 -33.85 -12.47
N MET A 75 -46.76 -34.00 -13.55
CA MET A 75 -45.81 -35.12 -13.66
C MET A 75 -44.68 -35.01 -12.63
N ASN A 76 -44.18 -33.80 -12.41
CA ASN A 76 -43.21 -33.50 -11.34
C ASN A 76 -43.79 -33.82 -9.95
N GLU A 77 -45.08 -33.61 -9.71
CA GLU A 77 -45.76 -33.99 -8.47
C GLU A 77 -45.82 -35.52 -8.29
N ILE A 78 -45.98 -36.28 -9.37
CA ILE A 78 -45.95 -37.75 -9.33
C ILE A 78 -44.53 -38.25 -9.03
N ILE A 79 -43.52 -37.71 -9.72
CA ILE A 79 -42.10 -38.01 -9.44
C ILE A 79 -41.80 -37.69 -7.98
N ARG A 80 -42.17 -36.49 -7.54
CA ARG A 80 -42.00 -36.04 -6.16
C ARG A 80 -42.60 -37.03 -5.17
N ALA A 81 -43.88 -37.38 -5.32
CA ALA A 81 -44.58 -38.25 -4.38
C ALA A 81 -43.95 -39.64 -4.33
N SER A 82 -43.56 -40.17 -5.50
CA SER A 82 -42.94 -41.49 -5.61
C SER A 82 -41.58 -41.54 -4.92
N VAL A 83 -40.73 -40.54 -5.17
CA VAL A 83 -39.40 -40.44 -4.56
C VAL A 83 -39.48 -40.07 -3.08
N GLU A 84 -40.45 -39.27 -2.65
CA GLU A 84 -40.72 -39.06 -1.22
C GLU A 84 -41.03 -40.37 -0.51
N ALA A 85 -41.88 -41.22 -1.09
CA ALA A 85 -42.22 -42.52 -0.52
C ALA A 85 -40.98 -43.44 -0.42
N LEU A 86 -40.15 -43.47 -1.47
CA LEU A 86 -38.86 -44.17 -1.47
C LEU A 86 -37.95 -43.68 -0.33
N ILE A 87 -37.78 -42.37 -0.20
CA ILE A 87 -36.92 -41.77 0.84
C ILE A 87 -37.43 -42.10 2.24
N ARG A 88 -38.75 -42.04 2.46
CA ARG A 88 -39.36 -42.41 3.76
C ARG A 88 -39.05 -43.86 4.12
N GLY A 89 -39.25 -44.78 3.18
CA GLY A 89 -38.94 -46.20 3.38
C GLY A 89 -37.47 -46.41 3.68
N TRP A 90 -36.59 -45.84 2.84
CA TRP A 90 -35.14 -45.98 3.00
C TRP A 90 -34.63 -45.41 4.33
N ARG A 91 -35.05 -44.21 4.74
CA ARG A 91 -34.68 -43.64 6.04
C ARG A 91 -35.18 -44.50 7.20
N HIS A 92 -36.41 -45.01 7.13
CA HIS A 92 -36.98 -45.85 8.18
C HIS A 92 -36.22 -47.17 8.33
N GLU A 93 -35.83 -47.80 7.22
CA GLU A 93 -35.00 -49.01 7.22
C GLU A 93 -33.61 -48.74 7.80
N ASP A 94 -32.92 -47.70 7.32
CA ASP A 94 -31.60 -47.27 7.85
C ASP A 94 -31.68 -47.02 9.37
N GLU A 95 -32.69 -46.27 9.83
CA GLU A 95 -32.90 -45.98 11.26
C GLU A 95 -33.17 -47.26 12.07
N THR A 96 -33.96 -48.20 11.53
CA THR A 96 -34.27 -49.46 12.20
C THR A 96 -33.02 -50.32 12.36
N LEU A 97 -32.23 -50.46 11.29
CA LEU A 97 -30.99 -51.25 11.31
C LEU A 97 -29.92 -50.59 12.19
N ALA A 98 -29.82 -49.26 12.16
CA ALA A 98 -28.91 -48.52 13.04
C ALA A 98 -29.27 -48.70 14.53
N ASN A 99 -30.56 -48.66 14.87
CA ASN A 99 -31.03 -48.90 16.24
C ASN A 99 -30.81 -50.35 16.71
N ALA A 100 -30.80 -51.31 15.78
CA ALA A 100 -30.47 -52.71 16.06
C ALA A 100 -28.94 -52.95 16.21
N GLY A 101 -28.10 -51.97 15.84
CA GLY A 101 -26.66 -52.10 15.80
C GLY A 101 -26.12 -52.82 14.55
N ASP A 102 -26.99 -53.15 13.60
CA ASP A 102 -26.68 -53.86 12.36
C ASP A 102 -26.15 -52.91 11.26
N LEU A 103 -26.29 -51.60 11.46
CA LEU A 103 -25.83 -50.57 10.53
C LEU A 103 -25.08 -49.46 11.27
N THR A 104 -23.85 -49.16 10.83
CA THR A 104 -22.99 -48.14 11.45
C THR A 104 -23.04 -46.78 10.74
N TRP A 105 -23.86 -46.66 9.70
CA TRP A 105 -23.95 -45.49 8.82
C TRP A 105 -25.41 -45.24 8.38
N ALA A 106 -25.71 -44.06 7.82
CA ALA A 106 -27.02 -43.76 7.22
C ALA A 106 -26.86 -42.80 6.02
N VAL A 107 -27.57 -43.06 4.92
CA VAL A 107 -27.44 -42.29 3.66
C VAL A 107 -28.22 -40.96 3.68
N GLN A 108 -29.26 -40.89 4.51
CA GLN A 108 -30.13 -39.71 4.71
C GLN A 108 -30.51 -38.96 3.40
N PRO A 109 -31.16 -39.64 2.43
CA PRO A 109 -31.50 -39.03 1.15
C PRO A 109 -32.54 -37.92 1.29
N ASN A 110 -32.44 -36.87 0.48
CA ASN A 110 -33.38 -35.74 0.42
C ASN A 110 -33.92 -35.55 -1.01
N GLN A 111 -35.04 -34.83 -1.13
CA GLN A 111 -35.60 -34.43 -2.41
C GLN A 111 -35.73 -32.90 -2.51
N MET A 112 -35.24 -32.33 -3.60
CA MET A 112 -35.48 -30.96 -4.00
C MET A 112 -36.54 -30.90 -5.11
N VAL A 113 -37.64 -30.22 -4.82
CA VAL A 113 -38.81 -30.15 -5.70
C VAL A 113 -38.90 -28.78 -6.33
N ARG A 114 -38.85 -28.73 -7.66
CA ARG A 114 -38.87 -27.49 -8.44
C ARG A 114 -40.28 -27.20 -8.93
N TYR A 115 -40.82 -26.04 -8.58
CA TYR A 115 -42.12 -25.58 -9.06
C TYR A 115 -42.05 -24.87 -10.42
N ASP A 116 -43.23 -24.63 -11.01
CA ASP A 116 -43.38 -23.76 -12.16
C ASP A 116 -43.02 -22.32 -11.77
N THR A 117 -42.04 -21.77 -12.47
CA THR A 117 -41.50 -20.44 -12.22
C THR A 117 -40.86 -19.88 -13.49
N GLU A 118 -41.08 -18.58 -13.72
CA GLU A 118 -40.37 -17.77 -14.72
C GLU A 118 -39.19 -17.00 -14.10
N ASP A 119 -38.88 -17.25 -12.83
CA ASP A 119 -37.80 -16.58 -12.12
C ASP A 119 -36.45 -16.97 -12.73
N ALA A 120 -35.71 -15.98 -13.24
CA ALA A 120 -34.44 -16.18 -13.93
C ALA A 120 -33.38 -16.84 -13.03
N GLU A 121 -33.52 -16.69 -11.71
CA GLU A 121 -32.59 -17.25 -10.71
C GLU A 121 -32.93 -18.70 -10.34
N ALA A 122 -34.01 -19.29 -10.85
CA ALA A 122 -34.49 -20.61 -10.44
C ALA A 122 -33.47 -21.74 -10.66
N LEU A 123 -32.69 -21.69 -11.74
CA LEU A 123 -31.64 -22.67 -12.01
C LEU A 123 -30.46 -22.53 -11.04
N THR A 124 -29.97 -21.31 -10.87
CA THR A 124 -28.87 -21.00 -9.95
C THR A 124 -29.24 -21.37 -8.52
N PHE A 125 -30.47 -21.06 -8.10
CA PHE A 125 -31.02 -21.43 -6.80
C PHE A 125 -31.10 -22.95 -6.60
N ALA A 126 -31.56 -23.68 -7.63
CA ALA A 126 -31.64 -25.14 -7.57
C ALA A 126 -30.24 -25.77 -7.47
N ALA A 127 -29.30 -25.36 -8.32
CA ALA A 127 -27.97 -25.93 -8.37
C ALA A 127 -27.21 -25.75 -7.05
N ASP A 128 -27.31 -24.57 -6.45
CA ASP A 128 -26.65 -24.24 -5.19
C ASP A 128 -27.27 -24.98 -3.98
N TRP A 129 -28.60 -25.12 -3.93
CA TRP A 129 -29.24 -25.92 -2.87
C TRP A 129 -28.97 -27.41 -3.03
N ALA A 130 -28.95 -27.94 -4.26
CA ALA A 130 -28.52 -29.32 -4.50
C ALA A 130 -27.08 -29.54 -4.01
N ALA A 131 -26.16 -28.64 -4.33
CA ALA A 131 -24.78 -28.70 -3.84
C ALA A 131 -24.69 -28.63 -2.31
N THR A 132 -25.48 -27.75 -1.68
CA THR A 132 -25.55 -27.61 -0.21
C THR A 132 -26.03 -28.90 0.45
N LEU A 133 -27.05 -29.53 -0.10
CA LEU A 133 -27.61 -30.78 0.42
C LEU A 133 -26.66 -31.97 0.24
N THR A 134 -25.79 -31.93 -0.77
CA THR A 134 -24.75 -32.94 -0.96
C THR A 134 -23.50 -32.73 -0.09
N ASN A 135 -23.34 -31.59 0.58
CA ASN A 135 -22.09 -31.20 1.25
C ASN A 135 -21.85 -31.82 2.65
N ARG A 136 -22.58 -32.85 3.08
CA ARG A 136 -22.45 -33.61 4.38
C ARG A 136 -22.52 -32.82 5.71
N VAL A 137 -22.15 -31.54 5.74
CA VAL A 137 -22.03 -30.67 6.92
C VAL A 137 -23.39 -30.36 7.55
N ARG A 138 -24.50 -30.54 6.81
CA ARG A 138 -25.85 -30.19 7.28
C ARG A 138 -26.81 -31.37 7.11
N LYS A 139 -27.27 -31.94 8.22
CA LYS A 139 -28.39 -32.89 8.25
C LYS A 139 -29.71 -32.12 8.20
N MET A 140 -30.65 -32.55 7.37
CA MET A 140 -31.97 -31.95 7.23
C MET A 140 -33.06 -32.99 7.49
N ASP A 141 -33.94 -32.68 8.45
CA ASP A 141 -35.05 -33.57 8.83
C ASP A 141 -36.15 -33.63 7.76
N SER A 142 -36.31 -32.55 6.99
CA SER A 142 -37.33 -32.47 5.93
C SER A 142 -36.92 -33.25 4.69
N ILE A 143 -37.75 -34.21 4.28
CA ILE A 143 -37.55 -35.02 3.06
C ILE A 143 -37.69 -34.17 1.79
N ASN A 144 -38.68 -33.27 1.75
CA ASN A 144 -38.95 -32.42 0.60
C ASN A 144 -38.53 -30.98 0.85
N LEU A 145 -37.74 -30.43 -0.07
CA LEU A 145 -37.34 -29.04 -0.10
C LEU A 145 -37.89 -28.40 -1.37
N TRP A 146 -38.87 -27.53 -1.18
CA TRP A 146 -39.58 -26.90 -2.28
C TRP A 146 -38.90 -25.61 -2.72
N LEU A 147 -38.61 -25.52 -4.01
CA LEU A 147 -38.13 -24.31 -4.64
C LEU A 147 -39.35 -23.41 -4.92
N PRO A 148 -39.43 -22.21 -4.32
CA PRO A 148 -40.63 -21.38 -4.40
C PRO A 148 -40.91 -20.91 -5.83
N ARG A 149 -42.20 -20.68 -6.16
CA ARG A 149 -42.63 -20.14 -7.46
C ARG A 149 -42.05 -18.75 -7.77
N SER A 150 -41.77 -17.95 -6.75
CA SER A 150 -41.05 -16.68 -6.86
C SER A 150 -40.05 -16.61 -5.72
N ILE A 151 -38.77 -16.59 -6.05
CA ILE A 151 -37.69 -16.55 -5.05
C ILE A 151 -37.81 -15.24 -4.29
N LYS A 152 -37.98 -14.11 -4.99
CA LYS A 152 -38.15 -12.79 -4.37
C LYS A 152 -39.36 -12.70 -3.43
N ARG A 153 -40.52 -13.23 -3.82
CA ARG A 153 -41.71 -13.18 -2.96
C ARG A 153 -41.57 -14.06 -1.72
N SER A 154 -40.96 -15.24 -1.86
CA SER A 154 -40.86 -16.22 -0.77
C SER A 154 -39.67 -15.98 0.16
N THR A 155 -38.58 -15.43 -0.35
CA THR A 155 -37.32 -15.26 0.40
C THR A 155 -36.94 -13.80 0.63
N GLY A 156 -37.59 -12.86 -0.06
CA GLY A 156 -37.23 -11.44 -0.06
C GLY A 156 -35.99 -11.11 -0.90
N LYS A 157 -35.35 -12.12 -1.51
CA LYS A 157 -34.06 -11.97 -2.20
C LYS A 157 -34.23 -11.58 -3.66
N SER A 158 -33.48 -10.57 -4.11
CA SER A 158 -33.48 -10.10 -5.50
C SER A 158 -32.55 -10.93 -6.40
N ALA A 159 -31.52 -11.56 -5.83
CA ALA A 159 -30.59 -12.45 -6.51
C ALA A 159 -30.01 -13.50 -5.54
N MET A 160 -29.40 -14.55 -6.08
CA MET A 160 -28.70 -15.55 -5.27
C MET A 160 -27.38 -15.01 -4.70
N PRO A 161 -27.13 -15.15 -3.38
CA PRO A 161 -25.84 -14.80 -2.80
C PRO A 161 -24.75 -15.72 -3.37
N SER A 162 -23.57 -15.16 -3.64
CA SER A 162 -22.40 -15.93 -4.08
C SER A 162 -22.03 -17.00 -3.04
N SER A 163 -21.41 -18.10 -3.47
CA SER A 163 -21.05 -19.21 -2.57
C SER A 163 -20.22 -18.75 -1.37
N ILE A 164 -19.33 -17.77 -1.56
CA ILE A 164 -18.52 -17.20 -0.48
C ILE A 164 -19.36 -16.43 0.55
N SER A 165 -20.34 -15.65 0.09
CA SER A 165 -21.22 -14.84 0.95
C SER A 165 -22.12 -15.68 1.88
N ARG A 166 -22.25 -16.98 1.61
CA ARG A 166 -23.03 -17.93 2.42
C ARG A 166 -22.24 -18.62 3.51
N VAL A 167 -20.92 -18.73 3.34
CA VAL A 167 -20.03 -19.42 4.28
C VAL A 167 -19.30 -18.47 5.22
N LEU A 168 -19.15 -17.20 4.82
CA LEU A 168 -18.59 -16.15 5.67
C LEU A 168 -19.41 -15.82 6.95
N PRO A 169 -20.76 -15.85 6.94
CA PRO A 169 -21.55 -15.54 8.12
C PRO A 169 -21.14 -16.39 9.33
N GLY A 170 -20.59 -15.74 10.35
CA GLY A 170 -20.10 -16.43 11.56
C GLY A 170 -18.63 -16.13 11.86
N LEU A 171 -17.81 -15.89 10.82
CA LEU A 171 -16.37 -15.68 10.97
C LEU A 171 -16.04 -14.48 11.89
N HIS A 172 -16.80 -13.38 11.75
CA HIS A 172 -16.63 -12.16 12.54
C HIS A 172 -17.89 -11.80 13.32
N LYS A 173 -18.69 -12.81 13.69
CA LYS A 173 -19.96 -12.58 14.36
C LYS A 173 -19.76 -11.84 15.68
N GLY A 174 -20.47 -10.72 15.81
CA GLY A 174 -20.46 -9.90 17.02
C GLY A 174 -19.28 -8.92 17.11
N ARG A 175 -18.33 -8.99 16.16
CA ARG A 175 -17.23 -8.02 16.07
C ARG A 175 -17.72 -6.67 15.56
N THR A 176 -16.93 -5.64 15.84
CA THR A 176 -17.15 -4.26 15.44
C THR A 176 -15.91 -3.74 14.71
N ALA A 177 -16.10 -2.99 13.61
CA ALA A 177 -14.99 -2.49 12.80
C ALA A 177 -15.18 -1.04 12.43
N VAL A 178 -14.11 -0.24 12.52
CA VAL A 178 -14.03 1.12 12.00
C VAL A 178 -13.07 1.12 10.82
N ILE A 179 -13.52 1.63 9.68
CA ILE A 179 -12.76 1.63 8.42
C ILE A 179 -12.67 3.05 7.88
N THR A 180 -11.44 3.55 7.73
CA THR A 180 -11.19 4.83 7.06
C THR A 180 -11.11 4.65 5.55
N GLY A 181 -11.65 5.59 4.78
CA GLY A 181 -11.71 5.48 3.32
C GLY A 181 -12.63 4.35 2.84
N GLY A 182 -13.74 4.11 3.54
CA GLY A 182 -14.65 2.98 3.31
C GLY A 182 -15.63 3.15 2.14
N SER A 183 -15.56 4.23 1.37
CA SER A 183 -16.53 4.52 0.30
C SER A 183 -16.21 3.85 -1.04
N LEU A 184 -14.95 3.49 -1.29
CA LEU A 184 -14.49 2.95 -2.59
C LEU A 184 -13.32 1.96 -2.41
N GLY A 185 -13.05 1.17 -3.45
CA GLY A 185 -11.87 0.29 -3.55
C GLY A 185 -11.77 -0.73 -2.42
N ILE A 186 -10.54 -0.99 -1.96
CA ILE A 186 -10.23 -1.92 -0.86
C ILE A 186 -11.07 -1.63 0.39
N GLY A 187 -11.18 -0.36 0.82
CA GLY A 187 -11.92 0.02 2.02
C GLY A 187 -13.41 -0.36 1.96
N LEU A 188 -14.03 -0.16 0.78
CA LEU A 188 -15.40 -0.60 0.52
C LEU A 188 -15.52 -2.12 0.60
N GLN A 189 -14.61 -2.86 -0.06
CA GLN A 189 -14.66 -4.32 -0.06
C GLN A 189 -14.40 -4.92 1.33
N LEU A 190 -13.54 -4.30 2.15
CA LEU A 190 -13.35 -4.66 3.56
C LEU A 190 -14.65 -4.45 4.36
N GLY A 191 -15.29 -3.29 4.21
CA GLY A 191 -16.57 -3.00 4.85
C GLY A 191 -17.65 -4.00 4.48
N ARG A 192 -17.77 -4.28 3.17
CA ARG A 192 -18.68 -5.27 2.59
C ARG A 192 -18.45 -6.66 3.18
N PHE A 193 -17.24 -7.22 3.07
CA PHE A 193 -16.96 -8.58 3.51
C PHE A 193 -16.97 -8.74 5.03
N LEU A 194 -16.54 -7.74 5.82
CA LEU A 194 -16.69 -7.78 7.28
C LEU A 194 -18.16 -7.78 7.69
N ALA A 195 -18.99 -6.97 7.03
CA ALA A 195 -20.42 -6.95 7.31
C ALA A 195 -21.07 -8.31 6.97
N ILE A 196 -20.71 -8.91 5.82
CA ILE A 196 -21.15 -10.25 5.39
C ILE A 196 -20.65 -11.33 6.37
N ALA A 197 -19.44 -11.20 6.89
CA ALA A 197 -18.87 -12.13 7.87
C ALA A 197 -19.53 -12.03 9.26
N GLY A 198 -20.38 -11.02 9.48
CA GLY A 198 -21.13 -10.83 10.72
C GLY A 198 -20.57 -9.77 11.66
N ALA A 199 -19.63 -8.92 11.21
CA ALA A 199 -19.20 -7.74 11.97
C ALA A 199 -20.17 -6.57 11.78
N ARG A 200 -20.29 -5.69 12.77
CA ARG A 200 -20.91 -4.36 12.60
C ARG A 200 -19.83 -3.40 12.14
N VAL A 201 -20.04 -2.68 11.05
CA VAL A 201 -19.01 -1.85 10.43
C VAL A 201 -19.43 -0.37 10.44
N LEU A 202 -18.48 0.51 10.74
CA LEU A 202 -18.56 1.95 10.51
C LEU A 202 -17.60 2.32 9.37
N LEU A 203 -18.16 2.79 8.26
CA LEU A 203 -17.41 3.26 7.11
C LEU A 203 -17.28 4.79 7.19
N SER A 204 -16.05 5.29 7.13
CA SER A 204 -15.80 6.73 7.11
C SER A 204 -15.07 7.16 5.83
N ALA A 205 -15.39 8.35 5.35
CA ALA A 205 -14.78 8.96 4.16
C ALA A 205 -15.14 10.46 4.11
N ARG A 206 -14.54 11.17 3.14
CA ARG A 206 -14.85 12.58 2.90
C ARG A 206 -16.23 12.78 2.27
N SER A 207 -16.55 11.99 1.24
CA SER A 207 -17.83 12.08 0.50
C SER A 207 -18.90 11.25 1.19
N GLU A 208 -19.89 11.93 1.76
CA GLU A 208 -21.06 11.30 2.37
C GLU A 208 -21.94 10.60 1.33
N GLU A 209 -22.10 11.20 0.15
CA GLU A 209 -22.87 10.63 -0.97
C GLU A 209 -22.34 9.25 -1.38
N LYS A 210 -21.03 9.13 -1.63
CA LYS A 210 -20.41 7.84 -2.00
C LYS A 210 -20.48 6.81 -0.87
N LEU A 211 -20.49 7.25 0.39
CA LEU A 211 -20.71 6.34 1.52
C LEU A 211 -22.15 5.84 1.58
N ALA A 212 -23.13 6.71 1.27
CA ALA A 212 -24.54 6.33 1.24
C ALA A 212 -24.81 5.29 0.16
N GLU A 213 -24.23 5.47 -1.04
CA GLU A 213 -24.25 4.48 -2.13
C GLU A 213 -23.62 3.15 -1.69
N ALA A 214 -22.37 3.18 -1.22
CA ALA A 214 -21.67 2.00 -0.72
C ALA A 214 -22.45 1.26 0.37
N ARG A 215 -23.05 2.00 1.32
CA ARG A 215 -23.87 1.44 2.38
C ARG A 215 -25.14 0.78 1.81
N ALA A 216 -25.81 1.41 0.86
CA ALA A 216 -27.03 0.87 0.26
C ALA A 216 -26.74 -0.49 -0.41
N ASP A 217 -25.64 -0.59 -1.15
CA ASP A 217 -25.21 -1.82 -1.81
C ASP A 217 -24.93 -2.94 -0.80
N ILE A 218 -24.15 -2.65 0.24
CA ILE A 218 -23.84 -3.65 1.28
C ILE A 218 -25.13 -4.07 2.02
N VAL A 219 -26.01 -3.12 2.35
CA VAL A 219 -27.27 -3.42 3.06
C VAL A 219 -28.18 -4.33 2.22
N GLU A 220 -28.28 -4.09 0.91
CA GLU A 220 -29.03 -4.96 0.00
C GLU A 220 -28.41 -6.36 -0.06
N GLU A 221 -27.09 -6.47 -0.13
CA GLU A 221 -26.41 -7.77 -0.12
C GLU A 221 -26.63 -8.53 1.20
N LEU A 222 -26.54 -7.85 2.35
CA LEU A 222 -26.85 -8.45 3.65
C LEU A 222 -28.31 -8.92 3.75
N ARG A 223 -29.24 -8.14 3.20
CA ARG A 223 -30.66 -8.51 3.10
C ARG A 223 -30.81 -9.79 2.26
N ASN A 224 -30.12 -9.86 1.13
CA ASN A 224 -30.11 -11.02 0.25
C ASN A 224 -29.47 -12.25 0.90
N ILE A 225 -28.51 -12.10 1.82
CA ILE A 225 -27.94 -13.24 2.56
C ILE A 225 -28.88 -13.70 3.69
N GLY A 226 -29.75 -12.81 4.18
CA GLY A 226 -30.75 -13.09 5.22
C GLY A 226 -30.40 -12.53 6.60
N TYR A 227 -29.53 -11.53 6.66
CA TYR A 227 -29.25 -10.84 7.93
C TYR A 227 -30.48 -10.07 8.41
N PRO A 228 -30.85 -10.18 9.71
CA PRO A 228 -31.91 -9.35 10.27
C PRO A 228 -31.41 -7.92 10.48
N ARG A 229 -32.24 -6.93 10.11
CA ARG A 229 -31.95 -5.48 10.27
C ARG A 229 -30.59 -5.07 9.68
N PRO A 230 -30.33 -5.34 8.39
CA PRO A 230 -29.05 -5.08 7.73
C PRO A 230 -28.62 -3.60 7.84
N GLU A 231 -29.58 -2.68 7.91
CA GLU A 231 -29.37 -1.23 8.06
C GLU A 231 -28.63 -0.87 9.35
N GLY A 232 -28.81 -1.65 10.41
CA GLY A 232 -28.16 -1.44 11.71
C GLY A 232 -26.74 -2.02 11.79
N ARG A 233 -26.34 -2.82 10.78
CA ARG A 233 -25.02 -3.45 10.74
C ARG A 233 -23.97 -2.60 10.03
N VAL A 234 -24.40 -1.70 9.15
CA VAL A 234 -23.53 -0.81 8.38
C VAL A 234 -23.87 0.63 8.75
N LYS A 235 -22.94 1.28 9.42
CA LYS A 235 -22.98 2.71 9.77
C LYS A 235 -22.01 3.48 8.89
N ILE A 236 -22.28 4.76 8.69
CA ILE A 236 -21.43 5.65 7.88
C ILE A 236 -21.18 6.96 8.60
N LEU A 237 -20.03 7.56 8.34
CA LEU A 237 -19.70 8.92 8.77
C LEU A 237 -18.97 9.67 7.65
N GLY A 238 -19.63 10.66 7.06
CA GLY A 238 -19.06 11.56 6.04
C GLY A 238 -18.23 12.69 6.64
N GLY A 239 -17.58 13.50 5.80
CA GLY A 239 -16.82 14.66 6.25
C GLY A 239 -15.54 14.34 7.03
N ILE A 240 -15.02 13.12 6.87
CA ILE A 240 -13.79 12.68 7.55
C ILE A 240 -12.61 12.77 6.58
N ASP A 241 -11.86 13.87 6.70
CA ASP A 241 -10.52 14.01 6.12
C ASP A 241 -9.50 13.49 7.13
N VAL A 242 -8.78 12.43 6.79
CA VAL A 242 -7.86 11.80 7.74
C VAL A 242 -6.64 12.66 8.09
N GLY A 243 -6.34 13.70 7.31
CA GLY A 243 -5.30 14.65 7.69
C GLY A 243 -5.81 15.86 8.48
N ASP A 244 -7.08 15.84 8.92
CA ASP A 244 -7.65 16.81 9.87
C ASP A 244 -7.76 16.16 11.26
N PRO A 245 -6.97 16.59 12.26
CA PRO A 245 -7.03 16.04 13.61
C PRO A 245 -8.42 16.07 14.23
N ASP A 246 -9.19 17.15 14.02
CA ASP A 246 -10.53 17.28 14.58
C ASP A 246 -11.49 16.27 13.94
N ALA A 247 -11.28 15.91 12.67
CA ALA A 247 -12.04 14.87 12.01
C ALA A 247 -11.76 13.48 12.60
N LEU A 248 -10.52 13.21 13.03
CA LEU A 248 -10.16 11.96 13.68
C LEU A 248 -10.81 11.83 15.07
N ASP A 249 -10.90 12.93 15.82
CA ASP A 249 -11.64 12.99 17.08
C ASP A 249 -13.13 12.73 16.87
N ARG A 250 -13.75 13.42 15.90
CA ARG A 250 -15.17 13.16 15.54
C ARG A 250 -15.40 11.71 15.12
N LEU A 251 -14.49 11.11 14.37
CA LEU A 251 -14.59 9.70 13.97
C LEU A 251 -14.52 8.77 15.18
N HIS A 252 -13.58 8.99 16.10
CA HIS A 252 -13.46 8.21 17.32
C HIS A 252 -14.74 8.28 18.16
N ASP A 253 -15.21 9.49 18.47
CA ASP A 253 -16.36 9.69 19.36
C ASP A 253 -17.64 9.11 18.75
N HIS A 254 -17.83 9.28 17.44
CA HIS A 254 -18.96 8.68 16.74
C HIS A 254 -18.88 7.15 16.70
N ALA A 255 -17.69 6.58 16.50
CA ALA A 255 -17.50 5.13 16.52
C ALA A 255 -17.86 4.52 17.87
N VAL A 256 -17.39 5.13 18.97
CA VAL A 256 -17.71 4.70 20.33
C VAL A 256 -19.21 4.79 20.58
N ALA A 257 -19.86 5.89 20.19
CA ALA A 257 -21.31 6.08 20.36
C ALA A 257 -22.14 5.04 19.58
N GLU A 258 -21.77 4.75 18.34
CA GLU A 258 -22.55 3.86 17.46
C GLU A 258 -22.29 2.37 17.71
N LEU A 259 -21.03 2.00 17.93
CA LEU A 259 -20.62 0.60 18.02
C LEU A 259 -20.52 0.11 19.47
N GLY A 260 -20.26 1.01 20.42
CA GLY A 260 -20.06 0.73 21.86
C GLY A 260 -18.66 0.19 22.17
N HIS A 261 -18.14 -0.72 21.35
CA HIS A 261 -16.76 -1.18 21.34
C HIS A 261 -16.25 -1.22 19.90
N VAL A 262 -14.93 -1.26 19.73
CA VAL A 262 -14.27 -1.42 18.43
C VAL A 262 -13.26 -2.55 18.53
N ASP A 263 -13.54 -3.67 17.87
CA ASP A 263 -12.62 -4.80 17.77
C ASP A 263 -11.55 -4.55 16.71
N PHE A 264 -11.94 -3.99 15.56
CA PHE A 264 -11.08 -3.80 14.40
C PHE A 264 -10.95 -2.32 14.02
N LEU A 265 -9.74 -1.78 14.11
CA LEU A 265 -9.40 -0.49 13.51
C LEU A 265 -8.66 -0.73 12.19
N ILE A 266 -9.26 -0.33 11.07
CA ILE A 266 -8.68 -0.48 9.74
C ILE A 266 -8.33 0.90 9.20
N ASN A 267 -7.04 1.20 9.28
CA ASN A 267 -6.45 2.42 8.72
C ASN A 267 -6.21 2.23 7.22
N ASN A 268 -7.28 2.34 6.42
CA ASN A 268 -7.26 2.14 4.97
C ASN A 268 -7.11 3.44 4.17
N ALA A 269 -7.58 4.57 4.68
CA ALA A 269 -7.51 5.83 3.97
C ALA A 269 -6.07 6.23 3.63
N GLY A 270 -5.90 6.87 2.48
CA GLY A 270 -4.65 7.49 2.09
C GLY A 270 -4.76 8.24 0.77
N ILE A 271 -3.81 9.14 0.52
CA ILE A 271 -3.69 9.93 -0.70
C ILE A 271 -2.50 9.45 -1.56
N SER A 272 -2.54 9.77 -2.85
CA SER A 272 -1.42 9.48 -3.77
C SER A 272 -0.15 10.26 -3.42
N GLY A 273 -0.28 11.41 -2.76
CA GLY A 273 0.81 12.34 -2.51
C GLY A 273 1.08 13.26 -3.69
N ALA A 274 2.26 13.88 -3.70
CA ALA A 274 2.62 14.95 -4.64
C ALA A 274 2.77 14.46 -6.09
N GLU A 275 3.21 13.21 -6.29
CA GLU A 275 3.53 12.66 -7.61
C GLU A 275 4.64 13.46 -8.33
N GLU A 276 5.69 13.83 -7.60
CA GLU A 276 6.83 14.62 -8.07
C GLU A 276 8.16 14.00 -7.64
N MET A 277 9.23 14.31 -8.39
CA MET A 277 10.60 14.04 -7.91
C MET A 277 10.86 14.87 -6.65
N VAL A 278 11.75 14.39 -5.77
CA VAL A 278 12.07 15.06 -4.50
C VAL A 278 12.47 16.53 -4.68
N VAL A 279 13.25 16.83 -5.72
CA VAL A 279 13.73 18.19 -6.02
C VAL A 279 12.63 19.16 -6.45
N ASP A 280 11.53 18.65 -7.00
CA ASP A 280 10.38 19.45 -7.45
C ASP A 280 9.31 19.56 -6.35
N MET A 281 9.30 18.59 -5.44
CA MET A 281 8.31 18.48 -4.39
C MET A 281 8.34 19.66 -3.43
N THR A 282 7.15 20.22 -3.16
CA THR A 282 6.98 21.26 -2.16
C THR A 282 6.87 20.66 -0.76
N ARG A 283 7.32 21.41 0.25
CA ARG A 283 7.16 21.02 1.65
C ARG A 283 5.69 20.80 2.04
N ALA A 284 4.79 21.68 1.60
CA ALA A 284 3.37 21.55 1.89
C ALA A 284 2.77 20.24 1.33
N ALA A 285 3.17 19.83 0.12
CA ALA A 285 2.71 18.58 -0.46
C ALA A 285 3.26 17.35 0.30
N TRP A 286 4.54 17.37 0.66
CA TRP A 286 5.14 16.34 1.53
C TRP A 286 4.42 16.23 2.87
N ASP A 287 4.24 17.35 3.58
CA ASP A 287 3.61 17.41 4.89
C ASP A 287 2.16 16.90 4.82
N ARG A 288 1.42 17.27 3.76
CA ARG A 288 0.06 16.77 3.54
C ARG A 288 0.00 15.24 3.38
N THR A 289 0.98 14.64 2.70
CA THR A 289 1.08 13.18 2.56
C THR A 289 1.41 12.52 3.89
N MET A 290 2.35 13.05 4.66
CA MET A 290 2.69 12.54 5.99
C MET A 290 1.49 12.62 6.94
N GLU A 291 0.78 13.75 6.94
CA GLU A 291 -0.39 13.96 7.80
C GLU A 291 -1.50 12.97 7.46
N ALA A 292 -1.87 12.86 6.18
CA ALA A 292 -2.97 12.03 5.75
C ALA A 292 -2.69 10.52 5.81
N ASN A 293 -1.46 10.07 5.52
CA ASN A 293 -1.15 8.65 5.42
C ASN A 293 -0.48 8.07 6.67
N LEU A 294 0.31 8.83 7.42
CA LEU A 294 1.15 8.29 8.50
C LEU A 294 0.72 8.77 9.88
N ILE A 295 0.63 10.09 10.07
CA ILE A 295 0.28 10.68 11.36
C ILE A 295 -1.17 10.35 11.74
N SER A 296 -2.09 10.38 10.76
CA SER A 296 -3.49 9.97 10.94
C SER A 296 -3.63 8.56 11.51
N ASN A 297 -2.85 7.60 11.00
CA ASN A 297 -2.87 6.22 11.47
C ASN A 297 -2.41 6.13 12.93
N TYR A 298 -1.31 6.79 13.27
CA TYR A 298 -0.82 6.82 14.65
C TYR A 298 -1.85 7.45 15.60
N SER A 299 -2.45 8.57 15.19
CA SER A 299 -3.49 9.26 15.96
C SER A 299 -4.68 8.33 16.23
N LEU A 300 -5.20 7.63 15.22
CA LEU A 300 -6.29 6.67 15.41
C LEU A 300 -5.87 5.47 16.27
N ILE A 301 -4.66 4.94 16.09
CA ILE A 301 -4.11 3.89 16.96
C ILE A 301 -4.14 4.35 18.41
N ARG A 302 -3.63 5.55 18.70
CA ARG A 302 -3.60 6.11 20.05
C ARG A 302 -5.00 6.33 20.62
N LYS A 303 -5.98 6.76 19.83
CA LYS A 303 -7.37 7.00 20.27
C LYS A 303 -8.13 5.72 20.58
N PHE A 304 -8.01 4.68 19.75
CA PHE A 304 -8.77 3.42 19.93
C PHE A 304 -8.09 2.41 20.86
N SER A 305 -6.77 2.46 21.02
CA SER A 305 -6.02 1.50 21.84
C SER A 305 -6.41 1.47 23.34
N PRO A 306 -6.73 2.58 24.03
CA PRO A 306 -7.13 2.55 25.43
C PRO A 306 -8.32 1.62 25.69
N ALA A 307 -9.37 1.72 24.86
CA ALA A 307 -10.57 0.90 24.99
C ALA A 307 -10.29 -0.56 24.63
N MET A 308 -9.47 -0.83 23.61
CA MET A 308 -9.05 -2.18 23.24
C MET A 308 -8.21 -2.85 24.34
N LYS A 309 -7.26 -2.12 24.95
CA LYS A 309 -6.46 -2.57 26.10
C LYS A 309 -7.36 -2.90 27.29
N ALA A 310 -8.27 -1.99 27.65
CA ALA A 310 -9.21 -2.21 28.76
C ALA A 310 -10.17 -3.38 28.51
N GLY A 311 -10.58 -3.59 27.24
CA GLY A 311 -11.40 -4.73 26.82
C GLY A 311 -10.63 -6.05 26.70
N GLY A 312 -9.30 -6.02 26.78
CA GLY A 312 -8.45 -7.21 26.67
C GLY A 312 -8.34 -7.83 25.27
N LYS A 313 -8.90 -7.17 24.25
CA LYS A 313 -8.83 -7.63 22.85
C LYS A 313 -8.98 -6.47 21.87
N GLY A 314 -8.15 -6.47 20.82
CA GLY A 314 -8.30 -5.59 19.65
C GLY A 314 -7.40 -6.03 18.49
N SER A 315 -7.73 -5.58 17.28
CA SER A 315 -6.90 -5.77 16.10
C SER A 315 -6.84 -4.48 15.29
N ILE A 316 -5.63 -4.09 14.93
CA ILE A 316 -5.34 -2.89 14.16
C ILE A 316 -4.69 -3.33 12.85
N LEU A 317 -5.23 -2.85 11.73
CA LEU A 317 -4.67 -3.10 10.41
C LEU A 317 -4.33 -1.79 9.72
N ASN A 318 -3.04 -1.60 9.42
CA ASN A 318 -2.55 -0.51 8.59
C ASN A 318 -2.49 -0.92 7.12
N VAL A 319 -3.30 -0.32 6.24
CA VAL A 319 -3.19 -0.58 4.79
C VAL A 319 -2.04 0.24 4.21
N SER A 320 -0.87 -0.38 4.25
CA SER A 320 0.36 0.05 3.60
C SER A 320 0.28 -0.17 2.07
N SER A 321 1.41 -0.51 1.46
CA SER A 321 1.58 -0.72 0.02
C SER A 321 2.87 -1.51 -0.19
N TYR A 322 2.91 -2.38 -1.19
CA TYR A 322 4.15 -3.05 -1.60
C TYR A 322 5.30 -2.05 -1.83
N PHE A 323 4.97 -0.88 -2.39
CA PHE A 323 5.93 0.22 -2.62
C PHE A 323 6.39 0.95 -1.34
N GLY A 324 5.90 0.58 -0.15
CA GLY A 324 6.48 0.96 1.15
C GLY A 324 7.62 0.02 1.60
N GLY A 325 7.97 -0.96 0.75
CA GLY A 325 8.98 -1.97 1.04
C GLY A 325 8.46 -3.08 1.96
N GLU A 326 9.37 -3.98 2.28
CA GLU A 326 9.16 -5.14 3.13
C GLU A 326 10.17 -5.08 4.29
N LYS A 327 10.02 -5.94 5.30
CA LYS A 327 10.99 -5.98 6.40
C LYS A 327 12.40 -6.21 5.85
N TYR A 328 13.35 -5.38 6.24
CA TYR A 328 14.75 -5.37 5.78
C TYR A 328 15.01 -4.97 4.32
N VAL A 329 13.97 -4.84 3.48
CA VAL A 329 14.13 -4.56 2.04
C VAL A 329 13.35 -3.30 1.67
N ALA A 330 14.08 -2.22 1.36
CA ALA A 330 13.48 -1.00 0.86
C ALA A 330 13.24 -1.07 -0.65
N VAL A 331 12.15 -0.44 -1.11
CA VAL A 331 11.76 -0.42 -2.52
C VAL A 331 11.72 1.04 -2.99
N ALA A 332 12.53 1.37 -4.01
CA ALA A 332 12.46 2.69 -4.64
C ALA A 332 11.09 2.89 -5.30
N TYR A 333 10.49 4.05 -5.07
CA TYR A 333 9.30 4.47 -5.79
C TYR A 333 9.47 5.87 -6.38
N PRO A 334 10.22 6.01 -7.48
CA PRO A 334 10.52 7.32 -8.06
C PRO A 334 9.27 8.12 -8.40
N ASN A 335 9.36 9.43 -8.21
CA ASN A 335 8.32 10.44 -8.25
C ASN A 335 7.29 10.33 -7.11
N ARG A 336 7.55 9.51 -6.08
CA ARG A 336 6.58 9.16 -5.02
C ARG A 336 7.26 8.99 -3.66
N ALA A 337 8.32 9.74 -3.39
CA ALA A 337 9.10 9.61 -2.16
C ALA A 337 8.26 9.84 -0.89
N ASP A 338 7.39 10.84 -0.89
CA ASP A 338 6.43 11.11 0.19
C ASP A 338 5.47 9.93 0.43
N TYR A 339 4.91 9.36 -0.64
CA TYR A 339 4.06 8.19 -0.55
C TYR A 339 4.83 6.98 -0.03
N ALA A 340 6.01 6.69 -0.58
CA ALA A 340 6.85 5.55 -0.19
C ALA A 340 7.21 5.60 1.29
N VAL A 341 7.65 6.78 1.77
CA VAL A 341 7.98 6.99 3.18
C VAL A 341 6.76 6.85 4.08
N SER A 342 5.62 7.41 3.69
CA SER A 342 4.39 7.27 4.48
C SER A 342 3.94 5.81 4.60
N LYS A 343 4.05 5.03 3.51
CA LYS A 343 3.67 3.60 3.48
C LYS A 343 4.68 2.72 4.20
N ALA A 344 5.98 3.02 4.10
CA ALA A 344 7.00 2.38 4.92
C ALA A 344 6.73 2.65 6.41
N GLY A 345 6.44 3.89 6.79
CA GLY A 345 6.09 4.25 8.16
C GLY A 345 4.88 3.49 8.70
N GLN A 346 3.81 3.33 7.91
CA GLN A 346 2.64 2.53 8.29
C GLN A 346 2.99 1.07 8.59
N ARG A 347 3.86 0.46 7.77
CA ARG A 347 4.37 -0.90 7.99
C ARG A 347 5.19 -0.97 9.26
N VAL A 348 6.15 -0.06 9.41
CA VAL A 348 7.08 -0.10 10.55
C VAL A 348 6.35 0.21 11.86
N LEU A 349 5.31 1.04 11.86
CA LEU A 349 4.44 1.21 13.02
C LEU A 349 3.83 -0.12 13.49
N ALA A 350 3.42 -1.00 12.57
CA ALA A 350 2.94 -2.33 12.96
C ALA A 350 4.07 -3.18 13.57
N GLU A 351 5.25 -3.19 12.94
CA GLU A 351 6.43 -3.90 13.44
C GLU A 351 6.78 -3.47 14.87
N ILE A 352 6.90 -2.16 15.11
CA ILE A 352 7.39 -1.63 16.40
C ILE A 352 6.31 -1.61 17.49
N LEU A 353 5.06 -1.26 17.17
CA LEU A 353 4.01 -1.13 18.19
C LEU A 353 3.44 -2.48 18.64
N SER A 354 3.63 -3.56 17.87
CA SER A 354 3.17 -4.91 18.25
C SER A 354 3.60 -5.33 19.65
N ARG A 355 4.85 -5.04 20.01
CA ARG A 355 5.42 -5.35 21.32
C ARG A 355 4.81 -4.51 22.46
N HIS A 356 4.39 -3.28 22.18
CA HIS A 356 3.87 -2.34 23.19
C HIS A 356 2.34 -2.46 23.34
N LEU A 357 1.64 -2.76 22.25
CA LEU A 357 0.20 -2.94 22.21
C LEU A 357 -0.25 -4.36 22.62
N GLY A 358 0.60 -5.37 22.48
CA GLY A 358 0.36 -6.69 23.02
C GLY A 358 0.35 -6.73 24.56
N PRO A 359 -0.17 -7.82 25.17
CA PRO A 359 -0.75 -9.01 24.51
C PRO A 359 -2.21 -8.84 24.03
N GLU A 360 -2.89 -7.74 24.39
CA GLU A 360 -4.32 -7.55 24.15
C GLU A 360 -4.63 -7.17 22.70
N ILE A 361 -3.74 -6.40 22.07
CA ILE A 361 -3.97 -5.83 20.75
C ILE A 361 -2.99 -6.42 19.73
N GLN A 362 -3.53 -6.99 18.66
CA GLN A 362 -2.78 -7.29 17.45
C GLN A 362 -2.63 -6.01 16.62
N ILE A 363 -1.46 -5.78 16.06
CA ILE A 363 -1.28 -4.75 15.04
C ILE A 363 -0.48 -5.32 13.88
N ASN A 364 -1.04 -5.25 12.68
CA ASN A 364 -0.43 -5.76 11.46
C ASN A 364 -0.56 -4.73 10.33
N ALA A 365 0.18 -4.95 9.25
CA ALA A 365 0.06 -4.17 8.03
C ALA A 365 -0.41 -5.02 6.84
N LEU A 366 -1.02 -4.36 5.85
CA LEU A 366 -1.39 -4.94 4.56
C LEU A 366 -0.63 -4.20 3.46
N ALA A 367 0.16 -4.91 2.65
CA ALA A 367 0.97 -4.33 1.59
C ALA A 367 0.54 -4.86 0.20
N PRO A 368 -0.62 -4.42 -0.33
CA PRO A 368 -1.03 -4.77 -1.68
C PRO A 368 -0.10 -4.13 -2.72
N GLY A 369 0.01 -4.80 -3.87
CA GLY A 369 0.61 -4.22 -5.08
C GLY A 369 -0.39 -3.32 -5.81
N PRO A 370 -0.24 -3.16 -7.14
CA PRO A 370 -1.31 -2.62 -7.98
C PRO A 370 -2.55 -3.50 -7.89
N VAL A 371 -3.70 -2.87 -7.68
CA VAL A 371 -4.99 -3.54 -7.47
C VAL A 371 -5.92 -3.19 -8.63
N ASP A 372 -6.46 -4.20 -9.30
CA ASP A 372 -7.40 -4.03 -10.39
C ASP A 372 -8.77 -3.57 -9.86
N GLY A 373 -9.15 -2.36 -10.25
CA GLY A 373 -10.33 -1.67 -9.77
C GLY A 373 -10.54 -0.36 -10.50
N ALA A 374 -11.65 0.33 -10.20
CA ALA A 374 -12.03 1.58 -10.88
C ALA A 374 -10.93 2.64 -10.83
N ARG A 375 -10.19 2.73 -9.71
CA ARG A 375 -9.09 3.69 -9.55
C ARG A 375 -7.88 3.37 -10.45
N LEU A 376 -7.59 2.09 -10.69
CA LEU A 376 -6.47 1.70 -11.56
C LEU A 376 -6.83 1.96 -13.03
N ARG A 377 -8.03 1.56 -13.44
CA ARG A 377 -8.54 1.69 -14.81
C ARG A 377 -8.88 3.12 -15.22
N GLY A 378 -9.23 3.98 -14.26
CA GLY A 378 -9.71 5.33 -14.54
C GLY A 378 -11.21 5.36 -14.83
N SER A 379 -11.71 6.56 -15.13
CA SER A 379 -13.12 6.83 -15.45
C SER A 379 -13.19 7.84 -16.60
N ALA A 380 -14.40 8.14 -17.09
CA ALA A 380 -14.59 9.16 -18.13
C ALA A 380 -14.06 10.55 -17.72
N GLU A 381 -14.01 10.84 -16.41
CA GLU A 381 -13.61 12.13 -15.86
C GLU A 381 -12.16 12.18 -15.37
N ALA A 382 -11.49 11.02 -15.25
CA ALA A 382 -10.13 10.95 -14.69
C ALA A 382 -9.33 9.79 -15.30
N PRO A 383 -8.08 10.03 -15.74
CA PRO A 383 -7.25 9.00 -16.36
C PRO A 383 -6.92 7.87 -15.38
N GLY A 384 -6.65 6.68 -15.92
CA GLY A 384 -6.15 5.54 -15.15
C GLY A 384 -4.81 5.84 -14.49
N LEU A 385 -4.48 5.08 -13.45
CA LEU A 385 -3.23 5.32 -12.70
C LEU A 385 -1.99 5.07 -13.58
N PHE A 386 -2.05 4.12 -14.51
CA PHE A 386 -0.95 3.88 -15.45
C PHE A 386 -0.81 5.01 -16.47
N ASP A 387 -1.92 5.53 -17.02
CA ASP A 387 -1.90 6.67 -17.94
C ASP A 387 -1.34 7.92 -17.27
N ARG A 388 -1.81 8.20 -16.05
CA ARG A 388 -1.31 9.32 -15.24
C ARG A 388 0.18 9.20 -14.96
N ARG A 389 0.65 7.98 -14.67
CA ARG A 389 2.09 7.71 -14.47
C ARG A 389 2.88 7.79 -15.77
N GLY A 390 2.30 7.37 -16.89
CA GLY A 390 2.90 7.48 -18.22
C GLY A 390 3.16 8.94 -18.60
N LEU A 391 2.17 9.81 -18.42
CA LEU A 391 2.31 11.26 -18.61
C LEU A 391 3.39 11.83 -17.69
N LEU A 392 3.36 11.52 -16.40
CA LEU A 392 4.34 11.99 -15.43
C LEU A 392 5.79 11.57 -15.79
N VAL A 393 5.98 10.38 -16.36
CA VAL A 393 7.30 9.93 -16.81
C VAL A 393 7.79 10.76 -18.00
N LEU A 394 6.92 11.08 -18.96
CA LEU A 394 7.26 11.91 -20.12
C LEU A 394 7.59 13.34 -19.71
N GLU A 395 6.79 13.95 -18.84
CA GLU A 395 7.02 15.31 -18.32
C GLU A 395 8.35 15.40 -17.58
N ASN A 396 8.64 14.47 -16.66
CA ASN A 396 9.92 14.44 -15.94
C ASN A 396 11.10 14.19 -16.88
N LYS A 397 10.94 13.34 -17.90
CA LYS A 397 11.99 13.10 -18.89
C LYS A 397 12.29 14.39 -19.66
N ARG A 398 11.27 15.09 -20.16
CA ARG A 398 11.44 16.37 -20.87
C ARG A 398 12.09 17.42 -19.97
N LEU A 399 11.61 17.57 -18.74
CA LEU A 399 12.18 18.48 -17.73
C LEU A 399 13.66 18.19 -17.48
N ASN A 400 14.02 16.92 -17.25
CA ASN A 400 15.41 16.54 -17.00
C ASN A 400 16.29 16.74 -18.24
N GLU A 401 15.78 16.52 -19.45
CA GLU A 401 16.51 16.77 -20.69
C GLU A 401 16.81 18.26 -20.89
N ILE A 402 15.83 19.14 -20.65
CA ILE A 402 16.01 20.60 -20.71
C ILE A 402 16.99 21.07 -19.64
N HIS A 403 16.80 20.66 -18.40
CA HIS A 403 17.68 21.01 -17.29
C HIS A 403 19.13 20.58 -17.58
N LYS A 404 19.34 19.37 -18.11
CA LYS A 404 20.66 18.88 -18.51
C LYS A 404 21.29 19.73 -19.61
N ALA A 405 20.52 20.12 -20.63
CA ALA A 405 21.03 20.93 -21.73
C ALA A 405 21.44 22.33 -21.25
N ILE A 406 20.68 22.93 -20.32
CA ILE A 406 21.03 24.22 -19.71
C ILE A 406 22.31 24.12 -18.90
N LEU A 407 22.43 23.14 -17.99
CA LEU A 407 23.64 22.97 -17.18
C LEU A 407 24.89 22.74 -18.04
N ALA A 408 24.77 21.93 -19.12
CA ALA A 408 25.86 21.71 -20.05
C ALA A 408 26.16 22.93 -20.95
N GLY A 409 25.15 23.76 -21.23
CA GLY A 409 25.35 25.01 -21.97
C GLY A 409 26.05 26.06 -21.13
N MET A 410 25.74 26.15 -19.84
CA MET A 410 26.33 27.14 -18.92
C MET A 410 27.85 27.01 -18.78
N SER A 411 28.43 25.85 -19.10
CA SER A 411 29.89 25.68 -19.18
C SER A 411 30.52 26.19 -20.48
N ASP A 412 29.72 26.49 -21.52
CA ASP A 412 30.12 26.91 -22.87
C ASP A 412 29.71 28.38 -23.15
N ASP A 413 29.84 29.29 -22.17
CA ASP A 413 29.44 30.72 -22.22
C ASP A 413 27.92 31.00 -22.36
N PHE A 414 27.03 30.01 -22.13
CA PHE A 414 25.58 30.23 -22.08
C PHE A 414 25.18 30.87 -20.74
N GLY A 415 24.85 32.15 -20.77
CA GLY A 415 24.54 32.92 -19.58
C GLY A 415 23.07 32.86 -19.17
N VAL A 416 22.76 33.53 -18.06
CA VAL A 416 21.39 33.71 -17.58
C VAL A 416 20.50 34.38 -18.64
N ALA A 417 21.02 35.38 -19.36
CA ALA A 417 20.27 36.07 -20.40
C ALA A 417 19.78 35.10 -21.49
N ASP A 418 20.61 34.11 -21.86
CA ASP A 418 20.27 33.15 -22.89
C ASP A 418 19.22 32.14 -22.40
N VAL A 419 19.27 31.73 -21.13
CA VAL A 419 18.20 30.93 -20.50
C VAL A 419 16.86 31.67 -20.61
N LEU A 420 16.85 32.99 -20.37
CA LEU A 420 15.64 33.80 -20.46
C LEU A 420 15.05 33.84 -21.87
N THR A 421 15.86 33.71 -22.93
CA THR A 421 15.35 33.66 -24.32
C THR A 421 14.52 32.41 -24.62
N LEU A 422 14.71 31.32 -23.85
CA LEU A 422 13.94 30.09 -23.99
C LEU A 422 12.46 30.27 -23.64
N ALA A 423 12.07 31.40 -23.02
CA ALA A 423 10.69 31.76 -22.75
C ALA A 423 9.83 31.84 -24.04
N THR A 424 10.46 32.10 -25.19
CA THR A 424 9.80 32.04 -26.51
C THR A 424 9.17 30.67 -26.79
N ASN A 425 9.79 29.59 -26.28
CA ASN A 425 9.32 28.20 -26.20
C ASN A 425 8.96 27.49 -27.52
N ARG A 426 8.78 28.23 -28.62
CA ARG A 426 8.51 27.71 -29.95
C ARG A 426 9.77 27.21 -30.62
N LEU A 427 9.76 25.94 -31.01
CA LEU A 427 10.93 25.31 -31.60
C LEU A 427 11.21 25.86 -32.99
N ASP A 428 10.22 26.21 -33.81
CA ASP A 428 10.41 26.69 -35.18
C ASP A 428 10.91 28.13 -35.30
N ALA A 429 10.68 28.94 -34.27
CA ALA A 429 11.13 30.33 -34.18
C ALA A 429 12.58 30.47 -33.71
N VAL A 430 13.23 29.37 -33.33
CA VAL A 430 14.58 29.36 -32.75
C VAL A 430 15.63 29.07 -33.82
N ASP A 431 16.59 29.99 -33.94
CA ASP A 431 17.81 29.78 -34.71
C ASP A 431 18.75 28.81 -33.96
N VAL A 432 18.83 27.57 -34.46
CA VAL A 432 19.59 26.49 -33.82
C VAL A 432 21.09 26.73 -33.92
N ASP A 433 21.55 27.42 -34.96
CA ASP A 433 22.98 27.69 -35.18
C ASP A 433 23.51 28.78 -34.24
N ALA A 434 22.61 29.64 -33.73
CA ALA A 434 22.92 30.67 -32.74
C ALA A 434 22.94 30.16 -31.29
N LEU A 435 22.52 28.92 -31.03
CA LEU A 435 22.45 28.34 -29.68
C LEU A 435 23.66 27.46 -29.33
N PRO A 436 24.00 27.31 -28.03
CA PRO A 436 25.01 26.36 -27.61
C PRO A 436 24.67 24.94 -28.05
N LYS A 437 25.72 24.18 -28.39
CA LYS A 437 25.60 22.80 -28.90
C LYS A 437 24.70 21.89 -28.04
N PRO A 438 24.75 21.91 -26.68
CA PRO A 438 23.88 21.07 -25.88
C PRO A 438 22.38 21.35 -26.09
N ILE A 439 22.00 22.63 -26.20
CA ILE A 439 20.60 23.07 -26.36
C ILE A 439 20.16 22.88 -27.81
N ALA A 440 21.01 23.24 -28.77
CA ALA A 440 20.77 22.97 -30.19
C ALA A 440 20.48 21.49 -30.45
N ARG A 441 21.29 20.58 -29.87
CA ARG A 441 21.07 19.13 -29.95
C ARG A 441 19.74 18.69 -29.34
N LEU A 442 19.34 19.27 -28.21
CA LEU A 442 18.05 18.98 -27.60
C LEU A 442 16.90 19.39 -28.52
N ILE A 443 16.94 20.60 -29.06
CA ILE A 443 15.90 21.12 -29.96
C ILE A 443 15.78 20.26 -31.21
N LEU A 444 16.90 19.91 -31.86
CA LEU A 444 16.91 19.02 -33.02
C LEU A 444 16.32 17.65 -32.69
N LYS A 445 16.74 17.04 -31.57
CA LYS A 445 16.20 15.76 -31.11
C LYS A 445 14.68 15.81 -30.88
N VAL A 446 14.17 16.91 -30.32
CA VAL A 446 12.73 17.08 -30.10
C VAL A 446 11.98 17.24 -31.43
N ARG A 447 12.49 18.07 -32.35
CA ARG A 447 11.91 18.22 -33.69
C ARG A 447 11.86 16.88 -34.45
N ASP A 448 12.91 16.07 -34.35
CA ASP A 448 13.01 14.77 -35.03
C ASP A 448 12.14 13.68 -34.40
N SER A 449 11.75 13.84 -33.12
CA SER A 449 10.97 12.82 -32.40
C SER A 449 9.53 12.65 -32.91
N GLY A 450 9.00 13.64 -33.64
CA GLY A 450 7.64 13.62 -34.19
C GLY A 450 6.56 13.64 -33.09
N GLY A 451 5.34 13.24 -33.44
CA GLY A 451 4.17 13.23 -32.54
C GLY A 451 3.03 14.12 -33.05
N LEU A 452 1.79 13.78 -32.69
CA LEU A 452 0.60 14.57 -33.05
C LEU A 452 0.31 15.67 -32.01
N GLY A 453 0.97 15.61 -30.85
CA GLY A 453 0.89 16.62 -29.79
C GLY A 453 1.78 17.84 -30.03
N ASN A 454 1.65 18.84 -29.16
CA ASN A 454 2.44 20.08 -29.22
C ASN A 454 3.89 19.89 -28.68
N SER A 455 4.23 18.72 -28.13
CA SER A 455 5.55 18.36 -27.61
C SER A 455 6.68 18.38 -28.65
N SER A 456 6.32 18.33 -29.94
CA SER A 456 7.22 18.41 -31.11
C SER A 456 7.39 19.84 -31.66
N GLN A 457 6.52 20.76 -31.26
CA GLN A 457 6.50 22.16 -31.69
C GLN A 457 6.96 23.12 -30.60
N TYR A 458 6.79 22.74 -29.33
CA TYR A 458 7.17 23.52 -28.17
C TYR A 458 8.15 22.73 -27.29
N LEU A 459 9.05 23.45 -26.62
CA LEU A 459 10.04 22.82 -25.75
C LEU A 459 9.39 22.27 -24.47
N MET A 460 8.45 23.01 -23.88
CA MET A 460 7.78 22.70 -22.63
C MET A 460 6.40 23.36 -22.53
N HIS A 461 5.59 22.97 -21.56
CA HIS A 461 4.38 23.72 -21.13
C HIS A 461 4.64 24.40 -19.78
N THR A 462 3.74 25.26 -19.32
CA THR A 462 3.91 26.08 -18.10
C THR A 462 4.29 25.26 -16.86
N GLY A 463 3.74 24.05 -16.71
CA GLY A 463 4.05 23.16 -15.59
C GLY A 463 5.52 22.70 -15.57
N ILE A 464 6.08 22.33 -16.73
CA ILE A 464 7.51 21.98 -16.85
C ILE A 464 8.38 23.23 -16.66
N ALA A 465 7.98 24.35 -17.25
CA ALA A 465 8.71 25.62 -17.13
C ALA A 465 8.84 26.08 -15.67
N SER A 466 7.73 26.12 -14.93
CA SER A 466 7.72 26.50 -13.52
C SER A 466 8.66 25.61 -12.66
N LYS A 467 8.66 24.30 -12.91
CA LYS A 467 9.55 23.35 -12.21
C LYS A 467 11.02 23.59 -12.59
N LEU A 468 11.30 23.76 -13.88
CA LEU A 468 12.64 24.06 -14.37
C LEU A 468 13.20 25.32 -13.70
N MET A 469 12.44 26.41 -13.70
CA MET A 469 12.90 27.65 -13.11
C MET A 469 13.10 27.52 -11.59
N THR A 470 12.21 26.79 -10.90
CA THR A 470 12.39 26.49 -9.48
C THR A 470 13.69 25.73 -9.21
N ARG A 471 14.04 24.75 -10.06
CA ARG A 471 15.32 24.03 -9.94
C ARG A 471 16.52 24.94 -10.14
N LEU A 472 16.48 25.80 -11.16
CA LEU A 472 17.58 26.73 -11.45
C LEU A 472 17.78 27.77 -10.35
N VAL A 473 16.69 28.28 -9.76
CA VAL A 473 16.75 29.20 -8.61
C VAL A 473 17.34 28.51 -7.38
N ARG A 474 16.86 27.30 -7.06
CA ARG A 474 17.38 26.52 -5.91
C ARG A 474 18.81 26.03 -6.10
N ALA A 475 19.26 25.87 -7.34
CA ALA A 475 20.65 25.56 -7.64
C ALA A 475 21.59 26.78 -7.55
N GLY A 476 21.06 27.97 -7.21
CA GLY A 476 21.82 29.21 -7.15
C GLY A 476 22.19 29.78 -8.52
N LEU A 477 21.59 29.28 -9.61
CA LEU A 477 21.90 29.71 -10.98
C LEU A 477 21.08 30.92 -11.43
N LEU A 478 19.91 31.13 -10.81
CA LEU A 478 19.01 32.23 -11.09
C LEU A 478 18.47 32.85 -9.79
N SER A 479 18.13 34.12 -9.86
CA SER A 479 17.37 34.82 -8.82
C SER A 479 15.86 34.59 -8.96
N ASP A 480 15.10 34.85 -7.90
CA ASP A 480 13.63 34.80 -7.93
C ASP A 480 13.07 35.82 -8.94
N GLU A 481 13.67 37.00 -9.05
CA GLU A 481 13.28 38.02 -10.03
C GLU A 481 13.45 37.54 -11.47
N GLN A 482 14.53 36.81 -11.77
CA GLN A 482 14.77 36.24 -13.10
C GLN A 482 13.81 35.09 -13.42
N ARG A 483 13.41 34.28 -12.42
CA ARG A 483 12.33 33.31 -12.59
C ARG A 483 11.05 34.02 -12.98
N ASP A 484 10.66 35.04 -12.24
CA ASP A 484 9.39 35.73 -12.46
C ASP A 484 9.39 36.41 -13.83
N GLN A 485 10.51 37.04 -14.21
CA GLN A 485 10.71 37.56 -15.57
C GLN A 485 10.55 36.48 -16.66
N PHE A 486 11.13 35.29 -16.45
CA PHE A 486 10.98 34.18 -17.40
C PHE A 486 9.52 33.77 -17.54
N LEU A 487 8.82 33.57 -16.41
CA LEU A 487 7.44 33.09 -16.39
C LEU A 487 6.45 34.10 -16.96
N ASP A 488 6.67 35.39 -16.73
CA ASP A 488 5.84 36.46 -17.30
C ASP A 488 5.99 36.57 -18.83
N ALA A 489 7.17 36.25 -19.36
CA ALA A 489 7.45 36.23 -20.79
C ALA A 489 7.19 34.88 -21.47
N PHE A 490 6.86 33.83 -20.69
CA PHE A 490 6.77 32.46 -21.18
C PHE A 490 5.54 32.26 -22.07
N VAL A 491 5.77 31.76 -23.28
CA VAL A 491 4.70 31.38 -24.22
C VAL A 491 4.31 29.92 -23.98
N ASP A 492 3.12 29.68 -23.42
CA ASP A 492 2.66 28.32 -23.13
C ASP A 492 2.34 27.51 -24.40
N ALA A 493 2.53 26.20 -24.29
CA ALA A 493 2.17 25.25 -25.32
C ALA A 493 0.68 24.91 -25.25
N PRO A 494 -0.05 24.84 -26.39
CA PRO A 494 -1.43 24.39 -26.39
C PRO A 494 -1.58 22.94 -25.88
N ALA A 495 -2.68 22.66 -25.20
CA ALA A 495 -3.03 21.29 -24.81
C ALA A 495 -3.67 20.51 -25.99
N PRO A 496 -3.42 19.20 -26.09
CA PRO A 496 -2.50 18.40 -25.28
C PRO A 496 -1.03 18.63 -25.68
N PHE A 497 -0.14 18.64 -24.68
CA PHE A 497 1.31 18.76 -24.93
C PHE A 497 1.87 17.43 -25.47
N PHE A 498 1.82 16.36 -24.67
CA PHE A 498 2.04 14.99 -25.16
C PHE A 498 0.73 14.42 -25.69
N ASP A 499 0.77 13.68 -26.80
CA ASP A 499 -0.45 13.06 -27.33
C ASP A 499 -0.84 11.79 -26.57
N PHE A 500 -2.09 11.36 -26.76
CA PHE A 500 -2.63 10.18 -26.09
C PHE A 500 -1.81 8.92 -26.42
N ALA A 501 -1.38 8.74 -27.67
CA ALA A 501 -0.64 7.56 -28.08
C ALA A 501 0.74 7.46 -27.39
N GLU A 502 1.43 8.59 -27.22
CA GLU A 502 2.67 8.66 -26.44
C GLU A 502 2.45 8.26 -24.98
N THR A 503 1.41 8.81 -24.35
CA THR A 503 1.09 8.51 -22.94
C THR A 503 0.68 7.06 -22.73
N SER A 504 -0.18 6.50 -23.59
CA SER A 504 -0.62 5.10 -23.52
C SER A 504 0.53 4.13 -23.72
N LYS A 505 1.47 4.42 -24.64
CA LYS A 505 2.67 3.58 -24.82
C LYS A 505 3.52 3.51 -23.55
N GLN A 506 3.65 4.62 -22.81
CA GLN A 506 4.35 4.61 -21.52
C GLN A 506 3.55 3.86 -20.44
N ALA A 507 2.23 4.02 -20.42
CA ALA A 507 1.35 3.30 -19.51
C ALA A 507 1.46 1.77 -19.69
N GLU A 508 1.39 1.27 -20.93
CA GLU A 508 1.51 -0.14 -21.29
C GLU A 508 2.86 -0.74 -20.85
N GLN A 509 3.96 0.02 -20.99
CA GLN A 509 5.29 -0.42 -20.54
C GLN A 509 5.35 -0.59 -19.01
N ILE A 510 4.72 0.32 -18.27
CA ILE A 510 4.63 0.24 -16.81
C ILE A 510 3.78 -0.96 -16.40
N GLU A 511 2.60 -1.10 -17.01
CA GLU A 511 1.67 -2.20 -16.73
C GLU A 511 2.30 -3.56 -17.01
N THR A 512 2.86 -3.75 -18.21
CA THR A 512 3.56 -4.98 -18.61
C THR A 512 4.72 -5.28 -17.67
N GLY A 513 5.48 -4.25 -17.29
CA GLY A 513 6.58 -4.38 -16.34
C GLY A 513 6.11 -4.89 -14.97
N ILE A 514 4.91 -4.52 -14.51
CA ILE A 514 4.34 -5.02 -13.25
C ILE A 514 3.82 -6.44 -13.45
N LEU A 515 3.05 -6.70 -14.50
CA LEU A 515 2.48 -8.03 -14.76
C LEU A 515 3.54 -9.12 -14.83
N ASN A 516 4.69 -8.82 -15.46
CA ASN A 516 5.82 -9.74 -15.57
C ASN A 516 6.51 -10.05 -14.21
N ARG A 517 6.21 -9.28 -13.16
CA ARG A 517 6.75 -9.46 -11.80
C ARG A 517 5.76 -10.08 -10.83
N LEU A 518 4.54 -10.38 -11.28
CA LEU A 518 3.52 -11.05 -10.48
C LEU A 518 3.67 -12.56 -10.67
N HIS A 519 3.96 -13.30 -9.59
CA HIS A 519 3.99 -14.76 -9.65
C HIS A 519 2.64 -15.36 -10.08
N LEU A 520 1.52 -14.72 -9.76
CA LEU A 520 0.19 -15.16 -10.19
C LEU A 520 -0.21 -14.64 -11.58
N HIS A 521 0.67 -13.88 -12.25
CA HIS A 521 0.47 -13.29 -13.59
C HIS A 521 -0.81 -12.45 -13.76
N LYS A 522 -1.43 -12.05 -12.65
CA LYS A 522 -2.66 -11.27 -12.63
C LYS A 522 -2.66 -10.33 -11.43
N MET A 523 -3.05 -9.08 -11.65
CA MET A 523 -3.25 -8.13 -10.57
C MET A 523 -4.44 -8.58 -9.70
N PRO A 524 -4.31 -8.61 -8.37
CA PRO A 524 -5.44 -8.89 -7.50
C PRO A 524 -6.48 -7.77 -7.63
N THR A 525 -7.75 -8.12 -7.54
CA THR A 525 -8.86 -7.15 -7.54
C THR A 525 -9.08 -6.57 -6.15
N ASP A 526 -9.78 -5.43 -6.06
CA ASP A 526 -10.19 -4.85 -4.77
C ASP A 526 -10.96 -5.89 -3.92
N GLU A 527 -11.77 -6.72 -4.57
CA GLU A 527 -12.56 -7.78 -3.93
C GLU A 527 -11.67 -8.88 -3.33
N GLN A 528 -10.67 -9.35 -4.08
CA GLN A 528 -9.75 -10.38 -3.62
C GLN A 528 -8.87 -9.90 -2.46
N VAL A 529 -8.39 -8.65 -2.51
CA VAL A 529 -7.63 -8.05 -1.40
C VAL A 529 -8.52 -7.91 -0.16
N GLY A 530 -9.75 -7.40 -0.33
CA GLY A 530 -10.72 -7.27 0.75
C GLY A 530 -11.04 -8.62 1.41
N LEU A 531 -11.37 -9.64 0.61
CA LEU A 531 -11.70 -10.97 1.10
C LEU A 531 -10.53 -11.65 1.83
N SER A 532 -9.32 -11.62 1.25
CA SER A 532 -8.12 -12.18 1.90
C SER A 532 -7.87 -11.53 3.25
N THR A 533 -8.05 -10.22 3.34
CA THR A 533 -7.86 -9.46 4.58
C THR A 533 -8.87 -9.85 5.66
N VAL A 534 -10.12 -10.12 5.28
CA VAL A 534 -11.13 -10.62 6.23
C VAL A 534 -10.73 -11.95 6.84
N PHE A 535 -10.03 -12.82 6.10
CA PHE A 535 -9.46 -14.04 6.67
C PHE A 535 -8.29 -13.76 7.60
N HIS A 536 -7.38 -12.85 7.24
CA HIS A 536 -6.27 -12.46 8.11
C HIS A 536 -6.76 -11.87 9.44
N LEU A 537 -7.84 -11.09 9.44
CA LEU A 537 -8.43 -10.52 10.66
C LEU A 537 -9.08 -11.56 11.58
N ALA A 538 -9.31 -12.79 11.10
CA ALA A 538 -9.87 -13.86 11.93
C ALA A 538 -8.79 -14.62 12.70
N ASP A 539 -7.52 -14.40 12.38
CA ASP A 539 -6.39 -14.98 13.10
C ASP A 539 -6.14 -14.27 14.43
N ASP A 540 -5.99 -15.04 15.50
CA ASP A 540 -5.78 -14.54 16.87
C ASP A 540 -4.30 -14.67 17.33
N ILE A 541 -3.35 -14.93 16.42
CA ILE A 541 -1.95 -15.29 16.75
C ILE A 541 -0.94 -14.28 16.18
N VAL A 542 -1.19 -13.72 15.00
CA VAL A 542 -0.23 -12.90 14.25
C VAL A 542 -0.30 -11.43 14.70
N SER A 543 0.85 -10.87 15.07
CA SER A 543 1.03 -9.45 15.39
C SER A 543 2.43 -9.01 15.01
N GLY A 544 2.58 -7.76 14.53
CA GLY A 544 3.85 -7.20 14.09
C GLY A 544 4.25 -7.57 12.66
N GLU A 545 3.34 -8.15 11.87
CA GLU A 545 3.61 -8.68 10.54
C GLU A 545 2.98 -7.84 9.42
N THR A 546 3.44 -8.07 8.19
CA THR A 546 2.87 -7.48 6.97
C THR A 546 2.36 -8.56 6.03
N PHE A 547 1.07 -8.52 5.71
CA PHE A 547 0.45 -9.41 4.73
C PHE A 547 0.58 -8.86 3.31
N HIS A 548 0.88 -9.72 2.34
CA HIS A 548 1.15 -9.32 0.95
C HIS A 548 0.13 -9.89 -0.06
N PRO A 549 -1.14 -9.42 -0.08
CA PRO A 549 -2.12 -9.80 -1.09
C PRO A 549 -1.83 -9.08 -2.42
N SER A 550 -0.65 -9.32 -3.00
CA SER A 550 -0.09 -8.53 -4.10
C SER A 550 -0.14 -9.23 -5.46
N GLY A 551 -0.68 -10.45 -5.54
CA GLY A 551 -0.54 -11.30 -6.73
C GLY A 551 0.84 -11.97 -6.83
N GLY A 552 1.57 -12.04 -5.70
CA GLY A 552 2.96 -12.50 -5.67
C GLY A 552 3.90 -11.52 -6.36
N LEU A 553 3.69 -10.22 -6.18
CA LEU A 553 4.54 -9.18 -6.71
C LEU A 553 5.94 -9.28 -6.10
N LYS A 554 6.96 -9.41 -6.94
CA LYS A 554 8.35 -9.47 -6.49
C LYS A 554 9.23 -8.51 -7.27
N PHE A 555 9.91 -7.61 -6.56
CA PHE A 555 10.99 -6.83 -7.12
C PHE A 555 12.32 -7.42 -6.68
N ASP A 556 13.03 -8.09 -7.60
CA ASP A 556 14.41 -8.52 -7.36
C ASP A 556 15.33 -7.30 -7.31
N ARG A 557 15.48 -6.70 -6.13
CA ARG A 557 16.44 -5.64 -5.85
C ARG A 557 17.22 -5.96 -4.58
N SER A 558 18.49 -5.58 -4.58
CA SER A 558 19.47 -5.87 -3.53
C SER A 558 19.63 -4.72 -2.53
N VAL A 559 18.60 -3.89 -2.32
CA VAL A 559 18.72 -2.71 -1.43
C VAL A 559 18.29 -3.11 -0.02
N THR A 560 19.13 -3.96 0.57
CA THR A 560 19.06 -4.39 1.96
C THR A 560 19.96 -3.49 2.80
N GLU A 561 19.56 -3.26 4.04
CA GLU A 561 20.45 -2.69 5.06
C GLU A 561 21.64 -3.64 5.28
N GLY A 562 22.85 -3.08 5.26
CA GLY A 562 24.11 -3.79 5.53
C GLY A 562 24.83 -3.20 6.74
N GLU A 563 25.68 -4.01 7.38
CA GLU A 563 26.51 -3.59 8.50
C GLU A 563 27.95 -3.31 8.04
N LEU A 564 28.53 -2.20 8.49
CA LEU A 564 29.92 -1.87 8.17
C LEU A 564 30.86 -2.75 8.98
N LEU A 565 31.73 -3.50 8.29
CA LEU A 565 32.72 -4.38 8.95
C LEU A 565 34.16 -3.91 8.79
N LEU A 566 34.47 -3.22 7.69
CA LEU A 566 35.84 -2.85 7.33
C LEU A 566 35.95 -1.33 7.20
N PRO A 567 37.12 -0.75 7.54
CA PRO A 567 37.38 0.66 7.27
C PRO A 567 37.35 0.94 5.77
N PRO A 568 37.01 2.17 5.35
CA PRO A 568 37.06 2.55 3.95
C PRO A 568 38.50 2.52 3.43
N ASN A 569 38.64 2.34 2.12
CA ASN A 569 39.95 2.40 1.47
C ASN A 569 40.52 3.82 1.55
N GLU A 570 41.71 3.97 2.12
CA GLU A 570 42.39 5.27 2.28
C GLU A 570 42.57 6.01 0.95
N SER A 571 42.85 5.29 -0.16
CA SER A 571 43.01 5.94 -1.47
C SER A 571 41.70 6.52 -2.01
N GLU A 572 40.56 5.98 -1.58
CA GLU A 572 39.24 6.50 -1.94
C GLU A 572 38.86 7.70 -1.08
N VAL A 573 39.08 7.63 0.23
CA VAL A 573 38.78 8.73 1.16
C VAL A 573 39.66 9.95 0.87
N ALA A 574 40.88 9.75 0.38
CA ALA A 574 41.76 10.84 -0.07
C ALA A 574 41.15 11.72 -1.18
N LYS A 575 40.12 11.25 -1.90
CA LYS A 575 39.36 12.05 -2.89
C LYS A 575 38.55 13.18 -2.25
N LEU A 576 38.38 13.18 -0.92
CA LEU A 576 37.75 14.26 -0.16
C LEU A 576 38.67 15.49 0.02
N LYS A 577 39.96 15.37 -0.31
CA LYS A 577 40.88 16.49 -0.25
C LYS A 577 40.40 17.66 -1.11
N GLY A 578 40.35 18.85 -0.52
CA GLY A 578 39.87 20.07 -1.18
C GLY A 578 38.36 20.11 -1.43
N LYS A 579 37.58 19.17 -0.89
CA LYS A 579 36.11 19.23 -0.93
C LYS A 579 35.56 20.20 0.11
N ARG A 580 34.35 20.69 -0.16
CA ARG A 580 33.64 21.64 0.70
C ARG A 580 32.44 20.94 1.33
N VAL A 581 32.35 20.95 2.66
CA VAL A 581 31.46 20.06 3.42
C VAL A 581 30.51 20.86 4.30
N VAL A 582 29.22 20.53 4.24
CA VAL A 582 28.21 21.05 5.17
C VAL A 582 27.76 19.93 6.11
N LEU A 583 27.93 20.14 7.41
CA LEU A 583 27.38 19.31 8.47
C LEU A 583 26.15 20.00 9.05
N ILE A 584 25.04 19.29 9.15
CA ILE A 584 23.78 19.80 9.71
C ILE A 584 23.43 18.91 10.90
N GLY A 585 23.23 19.50 12.08
CA GLY A 585 22.84 18.77 13.27
C GLY A 585 22.93 19.61 14.54
N ASN A 586 22.34 19.14 15.64
CA ASN A 586 22.31 19.91 16.89
C ASN A 586 22.39 19.04 18.16
N SER A 587 21.60 17.97 18.25
CA SER A 587 21.48 17.12 19.45
C SER A 587 22.62 16.09 19.61
N MET A 588 23.26 15.71 18.50
CA MET A 588 24.29 14.66 18.41
C MET A 588 25.70 15.28 18.42
N LYS A 589 26.02 16.05 19.47
CA LYS A 589 27.24 16.89 19.52
C LYS A 589 28.53 16.07 19.40
N SER A 590 28.60 14.90 20.04
CA SER A 590 29.79 14.04 20.03
C SER A 590 30.03 13.44 18.64
N GLU A 591 28.96 12.95 18.02
CA GLU A 591 28.93 12.36 16.68
C GLU A 591 29.36 13.40 15.65
N LEU A 592 28.75 14.59 15.70
CA LEU A 592 29.07 15.71 14.81
C LEU A 592 30.53 16.17 14.96
N THR A 593 31.06 16.20 16.18
CA THR A 593 32.47 16.54 16.44
C THR A 593 33.42 15.53 15.81
N ASN A 594 33.14 14.23 15.98
CA ASN A 594 33.96 13.16 15.40
C ASN A 594 33.91 13.17 13.86
N ILE A 595 32.72 13.39 13.28
CA ILE A 595 32.55 13.52 11.83
C ILE A 595 33.32 14.73 11.29
N ALA A 596 33.19 15.89 11.94
CA ALA A 596 33.92 17.11 11.59
C ALA A 596 35.44 16.88 11.60
N ASN A 597 35.97 16.31 12.68
CA ASN A 597 37.38 15.97 12.79
C ASN A 597 37.82 14.97 11.71
N GLY A 598 36.96 14.00 11.37
CA GLY A 598 37.18 13.05 10.28
C GLY A 598 37.38 13.75 8.93
N PHE A 599 36.52 14.70 8.56
CA PHE A 599 36.68 15.48 7.33
C PHE A 599 37.93 16.36 7.35
N LEU A 600 38.24 17.00 8.48
CA LEU A 600 39.43 17.85 8.63
C LEU A 600 40.74 17.05 8.49
N ALA A 601 40.75 15.79 8.93
CA ALA A 601 41.86 14.87 8.71
C ALA A 601 42.08 14.54 7.23
N GLN A 602 41.04 14.65 6.39
CA GLN A 602 41.12 14.44 4.94
C GLN A 602 41.48 15.72 4.16
N HIS A 603 41.84 16.80 4.85
CA HIS A 603 42.22 18.08 4.23
C HIS A 603 41.13 18.66 3.31
N VAL A 604 39.87 18.66 3.78
CA VAL A 604 38.78 19.43 3.15
C VAL A 604 39.10 20.93 3.12
N GLU A 605 38.60 21.63 2.11
CA GLU A 605 38.86 23.07 1.92
C GLU A 605 38.12 23.92 2.95
N LYS A 606 36.81 23.68 3.10
CA LYS A 606 35.92 24.43 3.97
C LYS A 606 34.89 23.51 4.61
N LEU A 607 34.58 23.77 5.89
CA LEU A 607 33.61 23.03 6.68
C LEU A 607 32.59 24.01 7.29
N TRP A 608 31.33 23.89 6.90
CA TRP A 608 30.22 24.56 7.59
C TRP A 608 29.55 23.60 8.56
N VAL A 609 29.21 24.09 9.75
CA VAL A 609 28.42 23.36 10.74
C VAL A 609 27.17 24.18 11.03
N LEU A 610 26.03 23.69 10.54
CA LEU A 610 24.73 24.34 10.69
C LEU A 610 23.98 23.71 11.86
N THR A 611 23.76 24.49 12.91
CA THR A 611 23.09 24.05 14.13
C THR A 611 21.77 24.79 14.32
N LYS A 612 20.91 24.25 15.18
CA LYS A 612 19.66 24.92 15.53
C LYS A 612 19.89 26.09 16.49
N THR A 613 20.83 25.95 17.44
CA THR A 613 21.07 26.95 18.49
C THR A 613 22.51 27.48 18.48
N GLU A 614 22.67 28.71 18.97
CA GLU A 614 23.98 29.35 19.19
C GLU A 614 24.86 28.58 20.17
N ASP A 615 24.27 27.98 21.21
CA ASP A 615 25.01 27.13 22.15
C ASP A 615 25.66 25.94 21.44
N ALA A 616 24.91 25.24 20.59
CA ALA A 616 25.44 24.11 19.83
C ALA A 616 26.52 24.55 18.84
N ALA A 617 26.32 25.69 18.15
CA ALA A 617 27.33 26.24 17.22
C ALA A 617 28.65 26.55 17.94
N ASN A 618 28.58 27.26 19.07
CA ASN A 618 29.77 27.61 19.85
C ASN A 618 30.45 26.37 20.45
N SER A 619 29.67 25.44 20.99
CA SER A 619 30.17 24.17 21.53
C SER A 619 30.92 23.37 20.47
N LEU A 620 30.37 23.24 19.25
CA LEU A 620 31.03 22.51 18.15
C LEU A 620 32.27 23.25 17.66
N LYS A 621 32.22 24.58 17.54
CA LYS A 621 33.37 25.40 17.17
C LYS A 621 34.57 25.21 18.10
N HIS A 622 34.33 25.02 19.41
CA HIS A 622 35.38 24.78 20.39
C HIS A 622 35.85 23.32 20.45
N ALA A 623 34.97 22.35 20.16
CA ALA A 623 35.28 20.93 20.24
C ALA A 623 36.01 20.38 19.00
N VAL A 624 35.77 20.99 17.83
CA VAL A 624 36.40 20.58 16.58
C VAL A 624 37.88 20.98 16.57
N SER A 625 38.75 20.00 16.37
CA SER A 625 40.19 20.23 16.28
C SER A 625 40.55 20.73 14.89
N ASN A 626 41.25 21.86 14.79
CA ASN A 626 41.71 22.42 13.51
C ASN A 626 43.24 22.34 13.33
N PRO A 627 43.84 21.14 13.28
CA PRO A 627 45.29 21.00 13.21
C PRO A 627 45.88 21.49 11.87
N ASN A 628 45.06 21.55 10.82
CA ASN A 628 45.49 21.83 9.44
C ASN A 628 45.15 23.25 8.97
N GLY A 629 44.54 24.09 9.81
CA GLY A 629 44.16 25.47 9.48
C GLY A 629 43.02 25.58 8.45
N ALA A 630 42.15 24.57 8.34
CA ALA A 630 40.99 24.61 7.45
C ALA A 630 40.00 25.71 7.86
N ASN A 631 39.22 26.22 6.90
CA ASN A 631 38.21 27.23 7.17
C ASN A 631 36.96 26.57 7.77
N ILE A 632 36.73 26.78 9.07
CA ILE A 632 35.59 26.20 9.81
C ILE A 632 34.63 27.32 10.19
N GLU A 633 33.37 27.16 9.81
CA GLU A 633 32.33 28.11 10.09
C GLU A 633 31.12 27.43 10.74
N CYS A 634 30.81 27.79 11.98
CA CYS A 634 29.63 27.29 12.69
C CYS A 634 28.55 28.37 12.68
N ARG A 635 27.33 28.04 12.22
CA ARG A 635 26.19 28.95 12.11
C ARG A 635 25.00 28.39 12.89
N ALA A 636 24.39 29.22 13.74
CA ALA A 636 23.09 28.92 14.32
C ALA A 636 21.97 29.39 13.37
N ILE A 637 21.26 28.44 12.78
CA ILE A 637 20.30 28.69 11.69
C ILE A 637 18.84 28.50 12.10
N GLY A 638 18.59 28.15 13.37
CA GLY A 638 17.24 27.75 13.80
C GLY A 638 16.75 26.54 13.00
N ASP A 639 15.54 26.63 12.45
CA ASP A 639 14.95 25.60 11.59
C ASP A 639 15.01 25.97 10.08
N ASP A 640 15.74 27.04 9.71
CA ASP A 640 15.82 27.54 8.33
C ASP A 640 16.97 26.91 7.53
N ILE A 641 16.89 25.60 7.34
CA ILE A 641 17.91 24.78 6.67
C ILE A 641 18.14 25.23 5.22
N GLU A 642 17.06 25.53 4.51
CA GLU A 642 17.07 25.59 3.04
C GLU A 642 17.61 26.92 2.55
N SER A 643 17.22 28.02 3.19
CA SER A 643 17.78 29.35 2.89
C SER A 643 19.27 29.40 3.23
N ASN A 644 19.71 28.68 4.27
CA ASN A 644 21.14 28.63 4.61
C ASN A 644 21.95 27.79 3.63
N LEU A 645 21.41 26.68 3.12
CA LEU A 645 22.05 25.94 2.03
C LEU A 645 22.12 26.79 0.74
N ASP A 646 21.06 27.53 0.42
CA ASP A 646 21.03 28.45 -0.73
C ASP A 646 22.05 29.58 -0.57
N ALA A 647 22.16 30.20 0.62
CA ALA A 647 23.18 31.22 0.90
C ALA A 647 24.61 30.68 0.72
N ILE A 648 24.89 29.45 1.16
CA ILE A 648 26.21 28.83 0.95
C ILE A 648 26.48 28.62 -0.55
N LEU A 649 25.45 28.24 -1.34
CA LEU A 649 25.59 28.05 -2.78
C LEU A 649 25.86 29.36 -3.52
N ARG A 650 25.14 30.43 -3.18
CA ARG A 650 25.22 31.72 -3.89
C ARG A 650 26.40 32.57 -3.44
N ASP A 651 26.64 32.65 -2.14
CA ASP A 651 27.54 33.64 -1.55
C ASP A 651 28.88 33.05 -1.11
N ASP A 652 28.92 31.75 -0.78
CA ASP A 652 30.12 31.09 -0.23
C ASP A 652 30.76 30.06 -1.18
N GLY A 653 30.44 30.14 -2.48
CA GLY A 653 31.02 29.32 -3.54
C GLY A 653 30.43 27.93 -3.70
N GLY A 654 29.56 27.47 -2.79
CA GLY A 654 28.90 26.17 -2.82
C GLY A 654 29.63 25.03 -2.10
N TYR A 655 29.06 23.83 -2.19
CA TYR A 655 29.49 22.65 -1.44
C TYR A 655 29.48 21.36 -2.28
N ASP A 656 30.22 20.34 -1.84
CA ASP A 656 30.34 19.04 -2.50
C ASP A 656 29.70 17.90 -1.69
N VAL A 657 29.67 18.03 -0.37
CA VAL A 657 29.16 17.00 0.56
C VAL A 657 28.22 17.65 1.57
N VAL A 658 27.08 17.02 1.81
CA VAL A 658 26.17 17.40 2.90
C VAL A 658 25.88 16.19 3.76
N VAL A 659 26.17 16.33 5.06
CA VAL A 659 25.81 15.34 6.08
C VAL A 659 24.67 15.90 6.91
N SER A 660 23.54 15.21 6.91
CA SER A 660 22.31 15.61 7.61
C SER A 660 22.08 14.69 8.80
N SER A 661 22.19 15.26 9.99
CA SER A 661 21.80 14.67 11.27
C SER A 661 20.62 15.48 11.86
N PRO A 662 19.65 14.83 12.51
CA PRO A 662 18.49 15.51 13.07
C PRO A 662 18.89 16.56 14.13
N PHE A 663 18.06 17.59 14.27
CA PHE A 663 18.28 18.63 15.30
C PHE A 663 17.83 18.22 16.69
N GLU A 664 16.84 17.34 16.78
CA GLU A 664 16.19 16.95 18.03
C GLU A 664 16.48 15.48 18.34
N ARG A 665 16.50 15.13 19.63
CA ARG A 665 16.57 13.73 20.05
C ARG A 665 15.22 13.03 19.86
N LEU A 666 15.25 11.69 19.94
CA LEU A 666 14.03 10.91 20.02
C LEU A 666 13.26 11.22 21.33
N PRO A 667 11.92 11.23 21.29
CA PRO A 667 11.13 11.39 22.49
C PRO A 667 11.24 10.13 23.37
N LEU A 668 11.18 10.34 24.69
CA LEU A 668 11.29 9.28 25.71
C LEU A 668 9.92 8.80 26.22
N ASN A 669 8.84 9.27 25.60
CA ASN A 669 7.47 8.97 26.00
C ASN A 669 7.16 7.47 25.80
N ALA A 670 6.22 6.96 26.60
CA ALA A 670 5.71 5.62 26.39
C ALA A 670 5.03 5.49 25.02
N LEU A 671 5.13 4.33 24.37
CA LEU A 671 4.41 4.08 23.10
C LEU A 671 3.01 3.49 23.31
N ALA A 672 2.75 2.92 24.49
CA ALA A 672 1.44 2.45 24.94
C ALA A 672 1.39 2.44 26.47
N ALA A 673 0.19 2.45 27.04
CA ALA A 673 -0.04 2.23 28.47
C ALA A 673 -0.71 0.87 28.71
N SER A 674 -0.66 0.38 29.95
CA SER A 674 -1.32 -0.86 30.34
C SER A 674 -2.85 -0.69 30.40
N ALA A 675 -3.59 -1.79 30.52
CA ALA A 675 -5.02 -1.75 30.73
C ALA A 675 -5.39 -0.89 31.97
N ASN A 676 -6.31 0.06 31.77
CA ASN A 676 -6.80 0.99 32.80
C ASN A 676 -5.79 2.02 33.33
N GLU A 677 -4.61 2.15 32.72
CA GLU A 677 -3.67 3.23 33.03
C GLU A 677 -3.95 4.49 32.18
N SER A 678 -3.51 5.65 32.68
CA SER A 678 -3.62 6.90 31.91
C SER A 678 -2.68 6.88 30.69
N TRP A 679 -3.21 7.34 29.56
CA TRP A 679 -2.47 7.54 28.32
C TRP A 679 -1.80 8.93 28.23
N ASP A 680 -1.84 9.75 29.29
CA ASP A 680 -1.26 11.11 29.28
C ASP A 680 0.25 11.13 29.04
N ARG A 681 0.96 10.07 29.46
CA ARG A 681 2.41 9.90 29.24
C ARG A 681 2.74 9.13 27.95
N VAL A 682 1.72 8.62 27.25
CA VAL A 682 1.90 8.00 25.94
C VAL A 682 2.08 9.10 24.91
N LEU A 683 3.10 8.94 24.07
CA LEU A 683 3.47 9.85 22.99
C LEU A 683 2.21 10.41 22.31
N SER A 684 2.06 11.72 22.33
CA SER A 684 0.88 12.42 21.83
C SER A 684 0.90 12.58 20.31
N ASP A 685 -0.25 12.91 19.72
CA ASP A 685 -0.38 13.21 18.30
C ASP A 685 0.56 14.38 17.89
N GLY A 686 0.72 15.37 18.77
CA GLY A 686 1.63 16.50 18.58
C GLY A 686 3.10 16.08 18.59
N GLU A 687 3.50 15.25 19.55
CA GLU A 687 4.89 14.76 19.66
C GLU A 687 5.24 13.79 18.52
N PHE A 688 4.33 12.92 18.09
CA PHE A 688 4.57 12.05 16.94
C PHE A 688 4.68 12.85 15.63
N ARG A 689 3.84 13.88 15.44
CA ARG A 689 3.97 14.81 14.30
C ARG A 689 5.32 15.53 14.33
N LYS A 690 5.76 15.98 15.51
CA LYS A 690 7.09 16.58 15.69
C LYS A 690 8.20 15.59 15.38
N LEU A 691 8.10 14.33 15.81
CA LEU A 691 9.03 13.26 15.44
C LEU A 691 9.14 13.10 13.91
N VAL A 692 8.00 12.99 13.20
CA VAL A 692 7.98 12.87 11.73
C VAL A 692 8.60 14.11 11.06
N HIS A 693 8.34 15.30 11.60
CA HIS A 693 8.97 16.52 11.12
C HIS A 693 10.50 16.50 11.31
N ASP A 694 10.95 16.24 12.53
CA ASP A 694 12.36 16.39 12.92
C ASP A 694 13.25 15.26 12.39
N GLN A 695 12.69 14.07 12.15
CA GLN A 695 13.44 12.87 11.78
C GLN A 695 13.25 12.44 10.32
N LEU A 696 12.17 12.86 9.64
CA LEU A 696 11.93 12.48 8.23
C LEU A 696 11.88 13.72 7.34
N THR A 697 11.05 14.71 7.70
CA THR A 697 10.89 15.93 6.90
C THR A 697 12.17 16.79 6.90
N HIS A 698 12.92 16.78 8.00
CA HIS A 698 14.25 17.37 8.09
C HIS A 698 15.18 16.91 6.95
N HIS A 699 15.35 15.59 6.78
CA HIS A 699 16.20 15.04 5.73
C HIS A 699 15.66 15.31 4.33
N PHE A 700 14.34 15.28 4.15
CA PHE A 700 13.71 15.68 2.87
C PHE A 700 14.08 17.12 2.48
N ARG A 701 14.01 18.07 3.42
CA ARG A 701 14.35 19.49 3.19
C ARG A 701 15.83 19.68 2.80
N VAL A 702 16.73 18.97 3.48
CA VAL A 702 18.16 18.98 3.10
C VAL A 702 18.34 18.40 1.70
N ALA A 703 17.79 17.21 1.46
CA ALA A 703 18.06 16.46 0.25
C ALA A 703 17.44 17.10 -1.00
N ARG A 704 16.25 17.72 -0.90
CA ARG A 704 15.61 18.38 -2.05
C ARG A 704 16.38 19.59 -2.58
N THR A 705 17.17 20.24 -1.71
CA THR A 705 18.04 21.36 -2.07
C THR A 705 19.39 20.84 -2.58
N SER A 706 20.06 19.99 -1.79
CA SER A 706 21.39 19.47 -2.12
C SER A 706 21.43 18.56 -3.35
N ALA A 707 20.32 17.89 -3.70
CA ALA A 707 20.25 17.06 -4.91
C ALA A 707 20.33 17.88 -6.22
N LEU A 708 20.12 19.20 -6.17
CA LEU A 708 20.30 20.10 -7.31
C LEU A 708 21.74 20.62 -7.46
N VAL A 709 22.62 20.28 -6.51
CA VAL A 709 24.04 20.64 -6.58
C VAL A 709 24.78 19.56 -7.37
N PRO A 710 25.53 19.92 -8.45
CA PRO A 710 26.22 18.95 -9.29
C PRO A 710 27.17 18.03 -8.52
N ASN A 711 26.98 16.72 -8.67
CA ASN A 711 27.74 15.64 -8.05
C ASN A 711 27.77 15.67 -6.51
N CYS A 712 26.83 16.36 -5.86
CA CYS A 712 26.78 16.41 -4.40
C CYS A 712 26.58 15.03 -3.79
N GLN A 713 27.36 14.74 -2.73
CA GLN A 713 27.22 13.53 -1.93
C GLN A 713 26.37 13.84 -0.69
N ILE A 714 25.24 13.17 -0.53
CA ILE A 714 24.27 13.41 0.55
C ILE A 714 24.32 12.21 1.50
N VAL A 715 24.64 12.47 2.77
CA VAL A 715 24.69 11.45 3.81
C VAL A 715 23.62 11.75 4.84
N LEU A 716 22.68 10.82 5.03
CA LEU A 716 21.62 10.93 6.03
C LEU A 716 21.99 10.10 7.27
N ILE A 717 22.01 10.72 8.44
CA ILE A 717 22.34 10.05 9.71
C ILE A 717 21.05 9.82 10.50
N THR A 718 20.78 8.58 10.88
CA THR A 718 19.65 8.27 11.78
C THR A 718 20.03 8.56 13.23
N PRO A 719 19.03 8.73 14.13
CA PRO A 719 19.27 8.86 15.57
C PRO A 719 20.15 7.76 16.16
N ASP A 720 20.86 8.10 17.22
CA ASP A 720 21.66 7.21 18.06
C ASP A 720 20.80 6.48 19.09
N THR A 721 21.25 5.29 19.47
CA THR A 721 20.76 4.54 20.62
C THR A 721 21.94 3.87 21.34
N SER A 722 21.69 3.35 22.53
CA SER A 722 22.67 2.54 23.27
C SER A 722 21.97 1.41 24.04
N LEU A 723 22.72 0.53 24.69
CA LEU A 723 22.12 -0.48 25.56
C LEU A 723 21.33 0.14 26.73
N ALA A 724 21.68 1.37 27.12
CA ALA A 724 20.97 2.15 28.15
C ALA A 724 19.67 2.80 27.62
N SER A 725 19.47 2.86 26.30
CA SER A 725 18.24 3.40 25.70
C SER A 725 17.02 2.60 26.13
N THR A 726 15.91 3.32 26.29
CA THR A 726 14.61 2.69 26.58
C THR A 726 14.15 1.85 25.39
N ARG A 727 13.23 0.91 25.64
CA ARG A 727 12.66 0.09 24.56
C ARG A 727 11.89 0.94 23.56
N GLU A 728 11.25 2.00 24.06
CA GLU A 728 10.49 2.99 23.29
C GLU A 728 11.42 3.82 22.40
N GLU A 729 12.52 4.32 22.94
CA GLU A 729 13.54 5.05 22.17
C GLU A 729 14.11 4.15 21.06
N PHE A 730 14.48 2.91 21.39
CA PHE A 730 14.96 1.93 20.41
C PHE A 730 13.92 1.64 19.31
N ALA A 731 12.65 1.46 19.69
CA ALA A 731 11.55 1.25 18.76
C ALA A 731 11.35 2.45 17.81
N LEU A 732 11.42 3.68 18.33
CA LEU A 732 11.32 4.89 17.52
C LEU A 732 12.52 5.09 16.59
N ALA A 733 13.72 4.71 17.03
CA ALA A 733 14.91 4.72 16.20
C ALA A 733 14.75 3.74 15.02
N LEU A 734 14.26 2.53 15.25
CA LEU A 734 13.92 1.58 14.19
C LEU A 734 12.84 2.12 13.23
N PHE A 735 11.84 2.84 13.76
CA PHE A 735 10.84 3.53 12.96
C PHE A 735 11.45 4.56 12.01
N VAL A 736 12.30 5.45 12.52
CA VAL A 736 13.01 6.44 11.70
C VAL A 736 13.89 5.74 10.67
N LYS A 737 14.69 4.77 11.12
CA LYS A 737 15.65 4.02 10.29
C LYS A 737 15.00 3.43 9.05
N ASN A 738 13.91 2.68 9.24
CA ASN A 738 13.25 1.96 8.16
C ASN A 738 12.35 2.85 7.29
N SER A 739 11.73 3.88 7.88
CA SER A 739 10.94 4.86 7.12
C SER A 739 11.82 5.73 6.23
N LEU A 740 12.98 6.17 6.76
CA LEU A 740 13.96 6.95 6.03
C LEU A 740 14.66 6.13 4.94
N HIS A 741 14.84 4.82 5.13
CA HIS A 741 15.43 3.97 4.09
C HIS A 741 14.58 3.98 2.81
N ALA A 742 13.24 4.01 2.91
CA ALA A 742 12.37 4.17 1.73
C ALA A 742 12.61 5.50 0.99
N PHE A 743 12.93 6.58 1.71
CA PHE A 743 13.35 7.86 1.13
C PHE A 743 14.70 7.73 0.43
N THR A 744 15.71 7.22 1.12
CA THR A 744 17.08 7.05 0.65
C THR A 744 17.15 6.26 -0.65
N VAL A 745 16.45 5.12 -0.73
CA VAL A 745 16.42 4.28 -1.94
C VAL A 745 15.66 4.92 -3.09
N THR A 746 14.59 5.66 -2.79
CA THR A 746 13.80 6.37 -3.79
C THR A 746 14.61 7.51 -4.41
N LEU A 747 15.21 8.36 -3.58
CA LEU A 747 16.05 9.46 -4.04
C LEU A 747 17.35 8.95 -4.68
N GLY A 748 17.90 7.81 -4.24
CA GLY A 748 19.03 7.16 -4.90
C GLY A 748 18.75 6.87 -6.38
N VAL A 749 17.56 6.37 -6.70
CA VAL A 749 17.13 6.11 -8.09
C VAL A 749 16.76 7.39 -8.83
N GLU A 750 16.16 8.38 -8.16
CA GLU A 750 15.88 9.68 -8.77
C GLU A 750 17.17 10.44 -9.10
N GLY A 751 18.18 10.37 -8.24
CA GLY A 751 19.49 10.98 -8.43
C GLY A 751 20.16 10.53 -9.73
N GLU A 752 20.03 9.24 -10.11
CA GLU A 752 20.56 8.74 -11.39
C GLU A 752 19.87 9.35 -12.62
N ARG A 753 18.66 9.87 -12.45
CA ARG A 753 17.86 10.50 -13.51
C ARG A 753 18.04 12.01 -13.55
N LEU A 754 18.50 12.60 -12.45
CA LEU A 754 18.76 14.03 -12.35
C LEU A 754 20.04 14.38 -13.14
N PRO A 755 20.05 15.53 -13.82
CA PRO A 755 21.25 16.00 -14.52
C PRO A 755 22.47 16.25 -13.61
N THR A 756 22.21 16.53 -12.35
CA THR A 756 23.20 16.81 -11.30
C THR A 756 23.82 15.54 -10.72
N VAL A 757 23.25 14.36 -10.99
CA VAL A 757 23.75 13.04 -10.56
C VAL A 757 24.18 12.99 -9.08
N PRO A 758 23.34 13.44 -8.12
CA PRO A 758 23.68 13.35 -6.71
C PRO A 758 23.74 11.87 -6.27
N ALA A 759 24.60 11.58 -5.30
CA ALA A 759 24.54 10.32 -4.57
C ALA A 759 23.91 10.55 -3.22
N ILE A 760 23.10 9.61 -2.77
CA ILE A 760 22.51 9.64 -1.43
C ILE A 760 22.69 8.31 -0.74
N ASN A 761 23.13 8.32 0.50
CA ASN A 761 23.31 7.14 1.32
C ASN A 761 22.89 7.47 2.76
N GLN A 762 22.53 6.43 3.51
CA GLN A 762 22.11 6.52 4.89
C GLN A 762 23.11 5.78 5.78
N VAL A 763 23.53 6.44 6.86
CA VAL A 763 24.34 5.87 7.94
C VAL A 763 23.46 5.73 9.17
N GLN A 764 23.44 4.55 9.77
CA GLN A 764 22.48 4.19 10.81
C GLN A 764 23.20 3.88 12.12
N LEU A 765 22.88 4.64 13.16
CA LEU A 765 23.46 4.50 14.50
C LEU A 765 22.70 3.56 15.43
N THR A 766 21.57 3.00 14.97
CA THR A 766 20.79 2.02 15.71
C THR A 766 20.86 0.67 15.02
N ARG A 767 21.39 -0.33 15.72
CA ARG A 767 21.48 -1.73 15.29
C ARG A 767 20.11 -2.38 15.28
N ARG A 768 20.04 -3.60 14.77
CA ARG A 768 18.76 -4.34 14.66
C ARG A 768 18.34 -4.93 15.99
N ALA A 769 19.29 -5.38 16.80
CA ALA A 769 19.04 -5.97 18.09
C ALA A 769 19.50 -5.03 19.21
N HIS A 770 18.60 -4.72 20.14
CA HIS A 770 18.92 -3.85 21.29
C HIS A 770 20.07 -4.38 22.14
N THR A 771 20.22 -5.71 22.23
CA THR A 771 21.31 -6.37 22.97
C THR A 771 22.68 -6.20 22.33
N GLU A 772 22.73 -5.80 21.07
CA GLU A 772 23.97 -5.55 20.35
C GLU A 772 24.38 -4.08 20.42
N GLU A 773 23.54 -3.20 20.95
CA GLU A 773 23.87 -1.78 21.10
C GLU A 773 25.08 -1.58 22.04
N PRO A 774 25.88 -0.51 21.86
CA PRO A 774 27.01 -0.23 22.73
C PRO A 774 26.62 -0.24 24.21
N SER A 775 27.35 -1.03 24.99
CA SER A 775 27.09 -1.27 26.41
C SER A 775 28.06 -0.54 27.35
N ASN A 776 29.18 -0.05 26.81
CA ASN A 776 30.27 0.58 27.55
C ASN A 776 31.03 1.59 26.67
N ASP A 777 31.87 2.42 27.30
CA ASP A 777 32.60 3.50 26.63
C ASP A 777 33.56 3.01 25.53
N GLN A 778 34.11 1.80 25.65
CA GLN A 778 35.00 1.23 24.64
C GLN A 778 34.22 0.88 23.36
N GLU A 779 33.07 0.22 23.49
CA GLU A 779 32.18 -0.09 22.37
C GLU A 779 31.62 1.18 21.72
N LEU A 780 31.30 2.20 22.53
CA LEU A 780 30.86 3.50 22.02
C LEU A 780 31.98 4.19 21.23
N ALA A 781 33.22 4.15 21.71
CA ALA A 781 34.37 4.71 20.98
C ALA A 781 34.64 3.97 19.65
N GLU A 782 34.44 2.65 19.64
CA GLU A 782 34.54 1.85 18.41
C GLU A 782 33.44 2.22 17.41
N GLU A 783 32.19 2.35 17.87
CA GLU A 783 31.07 2.81 17.04
C GLU A 783 31.31 4.21 16.49
N MET A 784 31.84 5.15 17.29
CA MET A 784 32.20 6.49 16.81
C MET A 784 33.26 6.45 15.70
N THR A 785 34.23 5.54 15.82
CA THR A 785 35.22 5.32 14.76
C THR A 785 34.55 4.77 13.49
N ARG A 786 33.64 3.80 13.66
CA ARG A 786 32.89 3.17 12.57
C ARG A 786 31.91 4.14 11.89
N LEU A 787 31.29 5.04 12.66
CA LEU A 787 30.49 6.16 12.19
C LEU A 787 31.28 7.07 11.26
N VAL A 788 32.45 7.53 11.70
CA VAL A 788 33.32 8.39 10.87
C VAL A 788 33.69 7.66 9.57
N HIS A 789 34.09 6.39 9.67
CA HIS A 789 34.39 5.55 8.52
C HIS A 789 33.22 5.45 7.52
N ALA A 790 32.01 5.17 8.01
CA ALA A 790 30.81 5.07 7.17
C ALA A 790 30.46 6.41 6.49
N VAL A 791 30.52 7.52 7.24
CA VAL A 791 30.24 8.85 6.71
C VAL A 791 31.26 9.22 5.64
N MET A 792 32.55 8.99 5.87
CA MET A 792 33.58 9.23 4.85
C MET A 792 33.33 8.38 3.61
N GLN A 793 33.06 7.09 3.77
CA GLN A 793 32.78 6.19 2.64
C GLN A 793 31.57 6.64 1.82
N CYS A 794 30.50 7.09 2.48
CA CYS A 794 29.28 7.58 1.84
C CYS A 794 29.45 8.98 1.22
N SER A 795 30.52 9.70 1.58
CA SER A 795 30.84 11.04 1.08
C SER A 795 31.80 11.03 -0.11
N VAL A 796 32.36 9.88 -0.47
CA VAL A 796 33.19 9.73 -1.66
C VAL A 796 32.29 9.52 -2.88
N PRO A 797 32.58 10.18 -4.03
CA PRO A 797 31.83 9.96 -5.26
C PRO A 797 31.75 8.48 -5.64
N ALA A 798 30.52 7.99 -5.84
CA ALA A 798 30.29 6.62 -6.28
C ALA A 798 31.03 6.33 -7.61
N PRO A 799 31.62 5.12 -7.77
CA PRO A 799 32.20 4.71 -9.04
C PRO A 799 31.18 4.82 -10.18
N THR A 800 31.65 5.18 -11.36
CA THR A 800 30.82 5.19 -12.56
C THR A 800 30.38 3.76 -12.92
N PRO A 801 29.22 3.59 -13.59
CA PRO A 801 28.80 2.27 -14.07
C PRO A 801 29.80 1.60 -15.01
N SER A 802 30.62 2.40 -15.72
CA SER A 802 31.72 1.93 -16.56
C SER A 802 32.90 1.37 -15.77
N GLU A 803 33.19 1.90 -14.58
CA GLU A 803 34.24 1.38 -13.69
C GLU A 803 33.76 0.11 -12.98
N SER A 804 32.53 0.14 -12.42
CA SER A 804 31.90 -1.06 -11.85
C SER A 804 30.40 -0.89 -11.74
N ARG A 805 29.66 -1.68 -12.53
CA ARG A 805 28.19 -1.77 -12.45
C ARG A 805 27.70 -2.27 -11.07
N TYR A 806 28.52 -3.02 -10.36
CA TYR A 806 28.18 -3.53 -9.02
C TYR A 806 28.36 -2.44 -7.96
N LEU A 807 29.54 -1.81 -7.90
CA LEU A 807 29.83 -0.78 -6.89
C LEU A 807 29.00 0.49 -7.10
N SER A 808 28.77 0.89 -8.36
CA SER A 808 27.88 2.03 -8.68
C SER A 808 26.47 1.87 -8.12
N LYS A 809 25.96 0.63 -8.00
CA LYS A 809 24.67 0.34 -7.36
C LYS A 809 24.76 0.34 -5.84
N ILE A 810 25.85 -0.16 -5.27
CA ILE A 810 26.02 -0.21 -3.80
C ILE A 810 26.08 1.19 -3.22
N PHE A 811 26.78 2.13 -3.85
CA PHE A 811 26.98 3.47 -3.30
C PHE A 811 25.84 4.46 -3.63
N ARG A 812 24.66 3.96 -4.02
CA ARG A 812 23.50 4.77 -4.37
C ARG A 812 22.24 4.23 -3.71
N GLY A 813 21.72 5.00 -2.77
CA GLY A 813 20.58 4.60 -1.95
C GLY A 813 20.95 3.54 -0.92
N ASN A 814 22.21 3.44 -0.50
CA ASN A 814 22.62 2.45 0.49
C ASN A 814 22.12 2.82 1.88
N ALA A 815 21.98 1.81 2.73
CA ALA A 815 21.82 1.96 4.17
C ALA A 815 22.88 1.13 4.89
N VAL A 816 23.74 1.80 5.64
CA VAL A 816 24.85 1.19 6.36
C VAL A 816 24.69 1.41 7.85
N THR A 817 24.53 0.34 8.61
CA THR A 817 24.54 0.34 10.08
C THR A 817 25.98 0.28 10.59
N VAL A 818 26.27 1.10 11.61
CA VAL A 818 27.59 1.19 12.23
C VAL A 818 27.65 0.62 13.63
#